data_AF-A0A3D1JT95-F1
#
_entry.id   AF-A0A3D1JT95-F1
#
_cell.length_a   1.000
_cell.length_b   1.000
_cell.length_c   1.000
_cell.angle_alpha   90.00
_cell.angle_beta   90.00
_cell.angle_gamma   90.00
#
_symmetry.space_group_name_H-M   'P 1'
#
loop_
_entity.id
_entity.type
_entity.pdbx_description
1 polymer ?
#
loop_
_entity_poly.entity_id
_entity_poly.type
_entity_poly.pdbx_seq_one_letter_code
_entity_poly.pdbx_strand_id
1 'polypeptide(L)'
;ACGNFFGGKVGEICKKMTKETDLGALYDKKRKQFYIGYNLDTGRFEGHYDLKISEARLLGYVYSALYKSSKPYFGTENVLSGAEGNTLYSWGGTMFEYLMPEIFLDTPKKSLVGSSARNAVKVQIKSACGGVWGVSECGYSDVDECGNYRYEAFGLNALGLKSSANACVVSPYSSALALEFAPKEAVKNLENLKKQAYGNFGFFEAVDNRATESQVVREYMAHHTGMLLAAVANYLKCGAIRRAFMSDAAMDGAKMLLTEPINRSKPQRKKDNGFLETVTEGRDFKAVYPKNLVIPRFNLLKTDDYGVAVNDFGEGYSFSKGVFVTRFRQNMFEPYGNFFVVRDEDDDSLLSPTFSPLKMRGDYSAEFGLNHARFSNGNLSEEVFCPSFYCGETRILTLSNPHKTDKTYTVFFYSEPLLGTQEADFAHRSFNNLFSKTTEKTDKNGVLEMSMERRFPTSDKKAYMTLTAKGADGLTGVTDRFRFIGKNRTVGNALAYTVLPKRVAGDVSEPCMAFYGEVRLKPGEQKSVEVTLGYAENEKDALKLLERPKSVYFGKSLKSPQTVNDKTEIKLTGKAYEYFNALFGALCYVPYSDGKLKKLAADKTGLSKTITSDFCRKALYFGFNEKTEEDFDEFVEGFELMRSFGAECNLVVGYVESDFYGGKTYRRILSKIKSSVIGKEVFIVNLEGEGKDVEKLCFKSFSGFDEKHKLPVAKPKNRKKTAKPWKIDGDFDVGNGTFVTMGNKNFYVSKGMKADALPYSDVVAEPRGGFVATDNGGGHSWFLNSRECKTTVWDSDTVSPPISEKFVLTTSGKSYSLTDGSAAVFEKGAVTFLSDTGEALTKLTEYMLPDGLGKRYELEIKNKGKGEKKFTAITDFDLS
;
A
#
# COMPACT_ATOMS: atom_id res chain seq x y z
N ALA A 1 25.16 5.70 45.06
CA ALA A 1 25.86 4.40 45.05
C ALA A 1 27.32 4.51 44.58
N CYS A 2 27.61 4.59 43.26
CA CYS A 2 28.99 4.55 42.73
C CYS A 2 29.91 5.64 43.31
N GLY A 3 29.42 6.88 43.45
CA GLY A 3 30.21 7.98 44.03
C GLY A 3 30.61 7.77 45.50
N ASN A 4 29.86 6.95 46.25
CA ASN A 4 30.17 6.62 47.64
C ASN A 4 31.00 5.34 47.75
N PHE A 5 31.00 4.52 46.71
CA PHE A 5 31.69 3.23 46.68
C PHE A 5 33.09 3.31 46.07
N PHE A 6 33.24 4.06 44.98
CA PHE A 6 34.54 4.34 44.36
C PHE A 6 35.13 5.60 45.00
N GLY A 7 36.32 5.48 45.60
CA GLY A 7 37.10 6.62 46.08
C GLY A 7 37.80 7.38 44.94
N GLY A 8 38.41 8.53 45.27
CA GLY A 8 39.20 9.33 44.35
C GLY A 8 38.40 9.90 43.16
N LYS A 9 39.08 10.06 42.02
CA LYS A 9 38.56 10.77 40.83
C LYS A 9 37.27 10.18 40.26
N VAL A 10 37.11 8.85 40.29
CA VAL A 10 35.89 8.18 39.80
C VAL A 10 34.70 8.51 40.70
N GLY A 11 34.90 8.49 42.02
CA GLY A 11 33.89 8.88 42.99
C GLY A 11 33.41 10.32 42.80
N GLU A 12 34.36 11.23 42.61
CA GLU A 12 34.09 12.65 42.34
C GLU A 12 33.31 12.86 41.03
N ILE A 13 33.71 12.19 39.94
CA ILE A 13 33.00 12.24 38.66
C ILE A 13 31.56 11.74 38.83
N CYS A 14 31.36 10.59 39.47
CA CYS A 14 30.01 10.07 39.71
C CYS A 14 29.16 11.03 40.52
N LYS A 15 29.68 11.61 41.62
CA LYS A 15 28.95 12.59 42.43
C LYS A 15 28.61 13.85 41.64
N LYS A 16 29.56 14.34 40.83
CA LYS A 16 29.36 15.49 39.95
C LYS A 16 28.25 15.22 38.93
N MET A 17 28.33 14.11 38.20
CA MET A 17 27.31 13.72 37.22
C MET A 17 25.93 13.56 37.88
N THR A 18 25.83 12.93 39.06
CA THR A 18 24.56 12.82 39.78
C THR A 18 23.99 14.18 40.17
N LYS A 19 24.84 15.13 40.59
CA LYS A 19 24.40 16.48 40.99
C LYS A 19 23.99 17.35 39.80
N GLU A 20 24.67 17.20 38.66
CA GLU A 20 24.45 18.02 37.46
C GLU A 20 23.35 17.48 36.55
N THR A 21 22.96 16.21 36.69
CA THR A 21 21.89 15.61 35.89
C THR A 21 20.52 16.14 36.34
N ASP A 22 19.84 16.90 35.47
CA ASP A 22 18.46 17.29 35.68
C ASP A 22 17.50 16.19 35.23
N LEU A 23 17.01 15.38 36.17
CA LEU A 23 16.01 14.34 35.88
C LEU A 23 14.64 14.95 35.53
N GLY A 24 14.41 16.24 35.77
CA GLY A 24 13.21 16.97 35.38
C GLY A 24 13.10 17.22 33.88
N ALA A 25 14.20 17.15 33.14
CA ALA A 25 14.23 17.42 31.71
C ALA A 25 13.24 16.53 30.93
N LEU A 26 13.13 15.25 31.29
CA LEU A 26 12.24 14.28 30.65
C LEU A 26 10.88 14.15 31.35
N TYR A 27 10.57 14.97 32.37
CA TYR A 27 9.33 14.83 33.13
C TYR A 27 8.19 15.69 32.59
N ASP A 28 7.12 15.05 32.10
CA ASP A 28 5.87 15.71 31.76
C ASP A 28 5.05 16.00 33.01
N LYS A 29 5.10 17.23 33.51
CA LYS A 29 4.33 17.67 34.69
C LYS A 29 2.81 17.54 34.50
N LYS A 30 2.30 17.62 33.26
CA LYS A 30 0.87 17.54 32.95
C LYS A 30 0.37 16.11 33.03
N ARG A 31 1.09 15.17 32.40
CA ARG A 31 0.76 13.73 32.43
C ARG A 31 1.27 13.01 33.67
N LYS A 32 2.19 13.63 34.42
CA LYS A 32 2.88 13.06 35.56
C LYS A 32 3.68 11.80 35.18
N GLN A 33 4.20 11.75 33.97
CA GLN A 33 4.95 10.61 33.39
C GLN A 33 6.26 11.11 32.77
N PHE A 34 7.22 10.22 32.56
CA PHE A 34 8.44 10.54 31.81
C PHE A 34 8.25 10.32 30.32
N TYR A 35 8.85 11.18 29.52
CA TYR A 35 9.03 10.95 28.10
C TYR A 35 10.02 9.80 27.86
N ILE A 36 9.84 9.05 26.78
CA ILE A 36 10.73 7.94 26.41
C ILE A 36 12.06 8.49 25.87
N GLY A 37 11.99 9.58 25.11
CA GLY A 37 13.17 10.24 24.57
C GLY A 37 12.94 11.69 24.20
N TYR A 38 14.02 12.34 23.81
CA TYR A 38 14.01 13.68 23.21
C TYR A 38 14.61 13.58 21.82
N ASN A 39 13.86 14.05 20.82
CA ASN A 39 14.30 14.03 19.44
C ASN A 39 15.04 15.33 19.13
N LEU A 40 16.35 15.22 18.92
CA LEU A 40 17.24 16.35 18.65
C LEU A 40 16.91 17.05 17.32
N ASP A 41 16.43 16.33 16.33
CA ASP A 41 16.12 16.88 15.00
C ASP A 41 14.84 17.73 15.03
N THR A 42 13.84 17.30 15.82
CA THR A 42 12.54 17.99 15.92
C THR A 42 12.43 18.92 17.13
N GLY A 43 13.37 18.83 18.07
CA GLY A 43 13.37 19.57 19.33
C GLY A 43 12.22 19.22 20.28
N ARG A 44 11.56 18.06 20.11
CA ARG A 44 10.39 17.65 20.89
C ARG A 44 10.67 16.40 21.73
N PHE A 45 10.01 16.33 22.89
CA PHE A 45 9.94 15.12 23.68
C PHE A 45 8.95 14.13 23.07
N GLU A 46 9.29 12.84 23.12
CA GLU A 46 8.57 11.77 22.42
C GLU A 46 8.17 10.64 23.37
N GLY A 47 6.95 10.11 23.17
CA GLY A 47 6.41 8.97 23.93
C GLY A 47 6.20 9.24 25.41
N HIS A 48 5.58 8.30 26.13
CA HIS A 48 5.50 8.34 27.59
C HIS A 48 5.63 6.92 28.14
N TYR A 49 6.34 6.78 29.26
CA TYR A 49 6.26 5.55 30.05
C TYR A 49 4.96 5.57 30.86
N ASP A 50 3.96 4.88 30.32
CA ASP A 50 2.61 4.82 30.88
C ASP A 50 2.38 3.58 31.75
N LEU A 51 3.13 2.49 31.59
CA LEU A 51 3.00 1.27 32.39
C LEU A 51 3.97 1.18 33.57
N LYS A 52 3.48 0.57 34.66
CA LYS A 52 4.26 0.37 35.89
C LYS A 52 5.42 -0.60 35.74
N ILE A 53 5.29 -1.59 34.87
CA ILE A 53 6.37 -2.51 34.54
C ILE A 53 7.14 -1.93 33.36
N SER A 54 8.23 -1.23 33.68
CA SER A 54 9.19 -0.65 32.75
C SER A 54 10.46 -0.25 33.52
N GLU A 55 11.55 -0.02 32.80
CA GLU A 55 12.79 0.59 33.28
C GLU A 55 12.56 1.97 33.91
N ALA A 56 11.54 2.70 33.43
CA ALA A 56 11.17 4.00 33.95
C ALA A 56 10.64 3.95 35.39
N ARG A 57 10.28 2.77 35.92
CA ARG A 57 9.99 2.61 37.36
C ARG A 57 11.17 3.02 38.22
N LEU A 58 12.39 2.64 37.83
CA LEU A 58 13.61 3.02 38.54
C LEU A 58 13.83 4.54 38.46
N LEU A 59 13.65 5.12 37.27
CA LEU A 59 13.75 6.57 37.07
C LEU A 59 12.72 7.32 37.92
N GLY A 60 11.47 6.88 37.94
CA GLY A 60 10.42 7.45 38.76
C GLY A 60 10.68 7.32 40.25
N TYR A 61 11.28 6.22 40.70
CA TYR A 61 11.72 6.06 42.08
C TYR A 61 12.82 7.06 42.46
N VAL A 62 13.89 7.12 41.67
CA VAL A 62 15.01 8.05 41.88
C VAL A 62 14.54 9.50 41.86
N TYR A 63 13.70 9.87 40.89
CA TYR A 63 13.13 11.22 40.83
C TYR A 63 12.30 11.52 42.07
N SER A 64 11.46 10.58 42.52
CA SER A 64 10.61 10.78 43.69
C SER A 64 11.45 10.98 44.96
N ALA A 65 12.53 10.22 45.09
CA ALA A 65 13.50 10.33 46.18
C ALA A 65 14.22 11.69 46.19
N LEU A 66 14.74 12.12 45.03
CA LEU A 66 15.54 13.36 44.93
C LEU A 66 14.69 14.63 44.97
N TYR A 67 13.54 14.64 44.30
CA TYR A 67 12.69 15.82 44.14
C TYR A 67 11.46 15.84 45.05
N LYS A 68 11.35 14.87 45.97
CA LYS A 68 10.26 14.77 46.97
C LYS A 68 8.87 14.80 46.34
N SER A 69 8.70 14.15 45.19
CA SER A 69 7.42 14.09 44.45
C SER A 69 7.11 12.66 44.04
N SER A 70 6.08 12.06 44.64
CA SER A 70 5.65 10.69 44.30
C SER A 70 4.85 10.59 43.00
N LYS A 71 4.49 11.72 42.40
CA LYS A 71 3.65 11.80 41.19
C LYS A 71 4.19 10.98 40.00
N PRO A 72 5.49 11.01 39.66
CA PRO A 72 6.02 10.19 38.57
C PRO A 72 5.93 8.69 38.85
N TYR A 73 6.14 8.28 40.10
CA TYR A 73 6.10 6.86 40.48
C TYR A 73 4.68 6.27 40.47
N PHE A 74 3.67 7.07 40.84
CA PHE A 74 2.25 6.68 40.80
C PHE A 74 1.52 7.14 39.54
N GLY A 75 2.18 7.86 38.63
CA GLY A 75 1.62 8.33 37.36
C GLY A 75 1.55 7.25 36.28
N THR A 76 2.12 6.07 36.53
CA THR A 76 2.07 4.90 35.67
C THR A 76 0.90 3.99 36.03
N GLU A 77 0.30 3.36 35.03
CA GLU A 77 -0.87 2.50 35.12
C GLU A 77 -0.53 1.08 35.57
N ASN A 78 -1.48 0.48 36.30
CA ASN A 78 -1.44 -0.89 36.81
C ASN A 78 -2.38 -1.78 36.00
N VAL A 79 -2.00 -2.15 34.77
CA VAL A 79 -2.81 -3.00 33.90
C VAL A 79 -2.57 -4.47 34.24
N LEU A 80 -3.60 -5.20 34.71
CA LEU A 80 -3.49 -6.59 35.16
C LEU A 80 -3.66 -7.59 33.99
N SER A 81 -2.67 -8.45 33.82
CA SER A 81 -2.69 -9.71 33.07
C SER A 81 -3.24 -10.86 33.92
N GLY A 82 -3.98 -11.75 33.26
CA GLY A 82 -4.44 -13.02 33.83
C GLY A 82 -3.34 -14.09 33.96
N ALA A 83 -2.12 -13.84 33.48
CA ALA A 83 -1.00 -14.76 33.60
C ALA A 83 -0.62 -14.98 35.06
N GLU A 84 -0.61 -16.22 35.54
CA GLU A 84 -0.28 -16.60 36.94
C GLU A 84 -1.07 -15.84 38.03
N GLY A 85 -2.27 -15.34 37.71
CA GLY A 85 -3.29 -14.96 38.69
C GLY A 85 -3.14 -13.59 39.37
N ASN A 86 -2.14 -12.76 39.02
CA ASN A 86 -2.05 -11.31 39.32
C ASN A 86 -0.69 -10.76 38.82
N THR A 87 -0.54 -10.62 37.51
CA THR A 87 0.70 -10.12 36.89
C THR A 87 0.40 -8.81 36.19
N LEU A 88 1.22 -7.79 36.37
CA LEU A 88 1.08 -6.55 35.58
C LEU A 88 1.61 -6.76 34.15
N TYR A 89 0.94 -6.19 33.17
CA TYR A 89 1.47 -6.08 31.80
C TYR A 89 2.63 -5.09 31.76
N SER A 90 3.63 -5.39 30.93
CA SER A 90 4.59 -4.43 30.38
C SER A 90 4.26 -4.12 28.92
N TRP A 91 5.00 -3.21 28.29
CA TRP A 91 4.72 -2.85 26.90
C TRP A 91 5.19 -3.97 25.96
N GLY A 92 6.46 -4.37 26.10
CA GLY A 92 7.11 -5.37 25.25
C GLY A 92 6.92 -6.82 25.72
N GLY A 93 6.65 -7.04 27.02
CA GLY A 93 6.64 -8.37 27.64
C GLY A 93 8.03 -8.95 27.87
N THR A 94 9.06 -8.09 27.97
CA THR A 94 10.47 -8.50 28.03
C THR A 94 10.91 -8.75 29.47
N MET A 95 11.85 -9.67 29.71
CA MET A 95 12.37 -9.89 31.08
C MET A 95 13.08 -8.66 31.66
N PHE A 96 13.67 -7.83 30.79
CA PHE A 96 14.30 -6.57 31.15
C PHE A 96 13.34 -5.63 31.89
N GLU A 97 12.15 -5.38 31.34
CA GLU A 97 11.15 -4.46 31.93
C GLU A 97 10.74 -4.88 33.36
N TYR A 98 10.67 -6.19 33.61
CA TYR A 98 10.28 -6.73 34.93
C TYR A 98 11.41 -6.71 35.94
N LEU A 99 12.62 -7.13 35.53
CA LEU A 99 13.67 -7.52 36.45
C LEU A 99 14.86 -6.56 36.52
N MET A 100 15.12 -5.74 35.50
CA MET A 100 16.23 -4.79 35.56
C MET A 100 16.12 -3.83 36.76
N PRO A 101 14.96 -3.22 37.07
CA PRO A 101 14.85 -2.35 38.24
C PRO A 101 15.13 -3.05 39.58
N GLU A 102 14.93 -4.36 39.66
CA GLU A 102 15.13 -5.18 40.86
C GLU A 102 16.62 -5.38 41.22
N ILE A 103 17.53 -5.07 40.28
CA ILE A 103 18.97 -4.94 40.58
C ILE A 103 19.20 -3.88 41.67
N PHE A 104 18.40 -2.81 41.67
CA PHE A 104 18.60 -1.63 42.53
C PHE A 104 17.54 -1.49 43.62
N LEU A 105 16.28 -1.83 43.35
CA LEU A 105 15.15 -1.59 44.24
C LEU A 105 14.91 -2.75 45.22
N ASP A 106 14.64 -2.43 46.48
CA ASP A 106 14.22 -3.39 47.53
C ASP A 106 12.72 -3.61 47.53
N THR A 107 12.21 -4.08 46.39
CA THR A 107 10.78 -4.31 46.18
C THR A 107 10.28 -5.45 47.08
N PRO A 108 9.26 -5.22 47.91
CA PRO A 108 8.66 -6.26 48.74
C PRO A 108 8.15 -7.42 47.87
N LYS A 109 8.57 -8.65 48.18
CA LYS A 109 8.24 -9.86 47.40
C LYS A 109 6.74 -10.14 47.24
N LYS A 110 5.90 -9.61 48.14
CA LYS A 110 4.43 -9.76 48.13
C LYS A 110 3.70 -8.51 47.62
N SER A 111 4.41 -7.46 47.22
CA SER A 111 3.80 -6.33 46.51
C SER A 111 3.26 -6.77 45.15
N LEU A 112 2.46 -5.91 44.53
CA LEU A 112 1.95 -6.15 43.19
C LEU A 112 3.09 -6.30 42.17
N VAL A 113 4.09 -5.43 42.25
CA VAL A 113 5.27 -5.46 41.37
C VAL A 113 6.14 -6.69 41.64
N GLY A 114 6.45 -6.99 42.91
CA GLY A 114 7.26 -8.15 43.28
C GLY A 114 6.61 -9.48 42.92
N SER A 115 5.27 -9.57 43.01
CA SER A 115 4.52 -10.73 42.53
C SER A 115 4.55 -10.83 41.00
N SER A 116 4.43 -9.70 40.30
CA SER A 116 4.50 -9.65 38.83
C SER A 116 5.86 -10.10 38.31
N ALA A 117 6.96 -9.66 38.92
CA ALA A 117 8.32 -10.08 38.58
C ALA A 117 8.50 -11.60 38.74
N ARG A 118 8.04 -12.17 39.87
CA ARG A 118 8.08 -13.62 40.10
C ARG A 118 7.24 -14.39 39.07
N ASN A 119 6.06 -13.88 38.74
CA ASN A 119 5.17 -14.52 37.79
C ASN A 119 5.71 -14.46 36.35
N ALA A 120 6.34 -13.34 35.96
CA ALA A 120 7.02 -13.21 34.68
C ALA A 120 8.10 -14.28 34.50
N VAL A 121 8.90 -14.55 35.54
CA VAL A 121 9.90 -15.64 35.53
C VAL A 121 9.24 -17.01 35.33
N LYS A 122 8.11 -17.29 35.99
CA LYS A 122 7.38 -18.55 35.78
C LYS A 122 6.85 -18.69 34.36
N VAL A 123 6.30 -17.62 33.80
CA VAL A 123 5.80 -17.60 32.43
C VAL A 123 6.96 -17.88 31.46
N GLN A 124 8.10 -17.20 31.64
CA GLN A 124 9.30 -17.42 30.83
C GLN A 124 9.82 -18.86 30.90
N ILE A 125 9.85 -19.47 32.09
CA ILE A 125 10.23 -20.89 32.24
C ILE A 125 9.24 -21.82 31.51
N LYS A 126 7.93 -21.55 31.60
CA LYS A 126 6.89 -22.33 30.89
C LYS A 126 6.96 -22.14 29.38
N SER A 127 7.38 -20.96 28.96
CA SER A 127 7.61 -20.55 27.58
C SER A 127 9.07 -20.78 27.18
N ALA A 128 9.71 -21.87 27.60
CA ALA A 128 11.02 -22.23 27.09
C ALA A 128 10.91 -22.66 25.61
N CYS A 129 11.91 -22.28 24.82
CA CYS A 129 11.98 -22.59 23.39
C CYS A 129 13.45 -22.84 23.00
N GLY A 130 13.72 -23.78 22.08
CA GLY A 130 15.09 -24.26 21.83
C GLY A 130 15.77 -24.89 23.06
N GLY A 131 14.98 -25.39 24.02
CA GLY A 131 15.48 -25.97 25.28
C GLY A 131 16.02 -24.96 26.30
N VAL A 132 15.86 -23.65 26.05
CA VAL A 132 16.28 -22.55 26.92
C VAL A 132 15.17 -21.51 27.07
N TRP A 133 15.29 -20.61 28.03
CA TRP A 133 14.34 -19.48 28.23
C TRP A 133 15.08 -18.19 28.57
N GLY A 134 14.38 -17.05 28.52
CA GLY A 134 15.00 -15.73 28.70
C GLY A 134 14.77 -14.81 27.51
N VAL A 135 13.52 -14.72 27.07
CA VAL A 135 13.12 -13.78 26.01
C VAL A 135 13.14 -12.37 26.58
N SER A 136 13.95 -11.51 25.98
CA SER A 136 14.18 -10.13 26.42
C SER A 136 14.73 -9.29 25.26
N GLU A 137 14.95 -8.00 25.49
CA GLU A 137 15.65 -7.14 24.52
C GLU A 137 17.08 -7.64 24.29
N CYS A 138 17.43 -7.96 23.05
CA CYS A 138 18.73 -8.51 22.71
C CYS A 138 19.06 -8.36 21.22
N GLY A 139 20.34 -8.59 20.92
CA GLY A 139 20.79 -8.84 19.56
C GLY A 139 20.20 -10.13 19.00
N TYR A 140 19.99 -10.20 17.69
CA TYR A 140 19.45 -11.37 17.00
C TYR A 140 20.16 -11.61 15.66
N SER A 141 19.93 -12.78 15.03
CA SER A 141 20.83 -13.27 13.98
C SER A 141 20.77 -12.51 12.65
N ASP A 142 19.77 -11.65 12.44
CA ASP A 142 19.72 -10.79 11.27
C ASP A 142 20.82 -9.73 11.33
N VAL A 143 21.41 -9.43 10.17
CA VAL A 143 22.46 -8.43 10.04
C VAL A 143 22.01 -7.21 9.24
N ASP A 144 22.61 -6.04 9.50
CA ASP A 144 22.50 -4.86 8.65
C ASP A 144 23.41 -4.96 7.41
N GLU A 145 23.38 -3.95 6.53
CA GLU A 145 24.22 -3.88 5.32
C GLU A 145 25.73 -3.90 5.62
N CYS A 146 26.11 -3.54 6.86
CA CYS A 146 27.48 -3.54 7.34
C CYS A 146 27.88 -4.86 8.04
N GLY A 147 26.97 -5.83 8.15
CA GLY A 147 27.19 -7.11 8.81
C GLY A 147 27.07 -7.07 10.34
N ASN A 148 26.53 -5.99 10.93
CA ASN A 148 26.30 -5.93 12.38
C ASN A 148 24.99 -6.64 12.72
N TYR A 149 24.96 -7.38 13.82
CA TYR A 149 23.73 -7.95 14.35
C TYR A 149 22.74 -6.84 14.70
N ARG A 150 21.46 -7.08 14.40
CA ARG A 150 20.37 -6.16 14.73
C ARG A 150 19.94 -6.35 16.18
N TYR A 151 19.36 -5.31 16.76
CA TYR A 151 18.86 -5.29 18.14
C TYR A 151 17.36 -5.06 18.18
N GLU A 152 16.63 -5.86 18.97
CA GLU A 152 15.18 -5.75 19.09
C GLU A 152 14.68 -6.11 20.51
N ALA A 153 13.55 -5.52 20.90
CA ALA A 153 12.82 -5.88 22.11
C ALA A 153 11.90 -7.09 21.90
N PHE A 154 12.42 -8.29 22.17
CA PHE A 154 11.61 -9.52 22.18
C PHE A 154 10.92 -9.71 23.53
N GLY A 155 9.63 -10.06 23.49
CA GLY A 155 8.88 -10.37 24.69
C GLY A 155 7.72 -11.32 24.46
N LEU A 156 7.12 -11.78 25.55
CA LEU A 156 6.04 -12.77 25.53
C LEU A 156 4.68 -12.09 25.59
N ASN A 157 3.76 -12.50 24.71
CA ASN A 157 2.37 -12.00 24.67
C ASN A 157 1.61 -12.14 25.99
N ALA A 158 1.93 -13.18 26.77
CA ALA A 158 1.35 -13.39 28.10
C ALA A 158 1.71 -12.27 29.10
N LEU A 159 2.80 -11.55 28.83
CA LEU A 159 3.38 -10.48 29.67
C LEU A 159 3.28 -9.09 29.03
N GLY A 160 3.08 -8.99 27.71
CA GLY A 160 3.09 -7.72 26.96
C GLY A 160 1.72 -7.21 26.48
N LEU A 161 1.59 -5.87 26.37
CA LEU A 161 0.48 -5.25 25.63
C LEU A 161 0.66 -5.30 24.11
N LYS A 162 1.90 -5.42 23.60
CA LYS A 162 2.18 -5.75 22.19
C LYS A 162 1.47 -7.07 21.81
N SER A 163 1.05 -7.19 20.55
CA SER A 163 0.35 -8.37 20.01
C SER A 163 1.14 -9.03 18.88
N SER A 164 2.47 -9.08 19.01
CA SER A 164 3.37 -9.73 18.05
C SER A 164 3.54 -11.21 18.40
N ALA A 165 3.80 -12.08 17.43
CA ALA A 165 4.15 -13.47 17.70
C ALA A 165 5.32 -13.58 18.71
N ASN A 166 5.32 -14.60 19.58
CA ASN A 166 6.47 -14.87 20.43
C ASN A 166 7.62 -15.38 19.54
N ALA A 167 8.65 -14.56 19.33
CA ALA A 167 9.86 -14.98 18.64
C ALA A 167 10.77 -15.76 19.61
N CYS A 168 11.33 -16.88 19.15
CA CYS A 168 12.23 -17.68 19.98
C CYS A 168 13.68 -17.15 19.93
N VAL A 169 13.91 -15.98 20.52
CA VAL A 169 15.26 -15.41 20.72
C VAL A 169 15.50 -15.24 22.21
N VAL A 170 16.57 -15.86 22.71
CA VAL A 170 16.84 -15.99 24.15
C VAL A 170 18.21 -15.43 24.49
N SER A 171 18.26 -14.57 25.51
CA SER A 171 19.49 -13.93 25.99
C SER A 171 19.96 -14.51 27.34
N PRO A 172 21.27 -14.71 27.56
CA PRO A 172 21.79 -15.18 28.85
C PRO A 172 21.64 -14.17 30.00
N TYR A 173 21.71 -12.86 29.73
CA TYR A 173 21.59 -11.86 30.81
C TYR A 173 20.19 -11.89 31.45
N SER A 174 19.14 -12.12 30.67
CA SER A 174 17.77 -12.17 31.18
C SER A 174 17.53 -13.38 32.09
N SER A 175 18.20 -14.50 31.81
CA SER A 175 18.25 -15.66 32.70
C SER A 175 18.98 -15.34 34.01
N ALA A 176 20.08 -14.59 33.94
CA ALA A 176 20.82 -14.18 35.12
C ALA A 176 20.01 -13.22 36.02
N LEU A 177 19.22 -12.30 35.44
CA LEU A 177 18.31 -11.44 36.19
C LEU A 177 17.30 -12.24 37.05
N ALA A 178 16.96 -13.46 36.64
CA ALA A 178 16.02 -14.32 37.35
C ALA A 178 16.62 -15.06 38.56
N LEU A 179 17.93 -14.95 38.83
CA LEU A 179 18.62 -15.70 39.90
C LEU A 179 17.99 -15.50 41.30
N GLU A 180 17.54 -14.29 41.63
CA GLU A 180 16.91 -14.03 42.94
C GLU A 180 15.46 -14.56 43.06
N PHE A 181 14.85 -14.94 41.94
CA PHE A 181 13.46 -15.38 41.85
C PHE A 181 13.33 -16.90 41.69
N ALA A 182 14.17 -17.50 40.83
CA ALA A 182 14.17 -18.93 40.51
C ALA A 182 15.63 -19.44 40.34
N PRO A 183 16.42 -19.52 41.44
CA PRO A 183 17.86 -19.74 41.35
C PRO A 183 18.25 -21.08 40.72
N LYS A 184 17.54 -22.16 41.05
CA LYS A 184 17.86 -23.50 40.53
C LYS A 184 17.60 -23.57 39.02
N GLU A 185 16.49 -23.01 38.59
CA GLU A 185 16.04 -22.95 37.20
C GLU A 185 16.93 -22.03 36.37
N ALA A 186 17.28 -20.85 36.90
CA ALA A 186 18.16 -19.88 36.24
C ALA A 186 19.57 -20.45 36.05
N VAL A 187 20.17 -21.08 37.08
CA VAL A 187 21.50 -21.71 36.95
C VAL A 187 21.47 -22.85 35.93
N LYS A 188 20.44 -23.71 35.98
CA LYS A 188 20.29 -24.79 34.99
C LYS A 188 20.18 -24.25 33.56
N ASN A 189 19.43 -23.17 33.37
CA ASN A 189 19.26 -22.54 32.06
C ASN A 189 20.54 -21.87 31.57
N LEU A 190 21.28 -21.19 32.44
CA LEU A 190 22.59 -20.62 32.12
C LEU A 190 23.60 -21.70 31.73
N GLU A 191 23.61 -22.86 32.39
CA GLU A 191 24.44 -24.00 31.98
C GLU A 191 24.03 -24.57 30.61
N ASN A 192 22.75 -24.54 30.26
CA ASN A 192 22.28 -24.92 28.92
C ASN A 192 22.69 -23.89 27.87
N LEU A 193 22.53 -22.60 28.15
CA LEU A 193 22.97 -21.51 27.28
C LEU A 193 24.48 -21.51 27.12
N LYS A 194 25.26 -21.91 28.14
CA LYS A 194 26.72 -21.98 28.08
C LYS A 194 27.21 -23.00 27.04
N LYS A 195 26.43 -24.06 26.81
CA LYS A 195 26.73 -25.06 25.78
C LYS A 195 26.53 -24.53 24.35
N GLN A 196 25.77 -23.45 24.19
CA GLN A 196 25.35 -22.91 22.89
C GLN A 196 26.02 -21.56 22.59
N ALA A 197 25.95 -20.63 23.53
CA ALA A 197 26.31 -19.22 23.38
C ALA A 197 27.36 -18.79 24.42
N TYR A 198 28.54 -19.39 24.38
CA TYR A 198 29.66 -19.01 25.25
C TYR A 198 30.97 -18.89 24.45
N GLY A 199 31.74 -17.87 24.74
CA GLY A 199 33.03 -17.60 24.12
C GLY A 199 34.04 -17.01 25.10
N ASN A 200 35.08 -16.38 24.56
CA ASN A 200 36.25 -15.95 25.34
C ASN A 200 35.92 -14.91 26.43
N PHE A 201 34.90 -14.07 26.22
CA PHE A 201 34.49 -13.04 27.17
C PHE A 201 33.23 -13.40 27.97
N GLY A 202 32.88 -14.70 28.01
CA GLY A 202 31.68 -15.20 28.67
C GLY A 202 30.56 -15.48 27.67
N PHE A 203 29.31 -15.26 28.10
CA PHE A 203 28.14 -15.48 27.27
C PHE A 203 28.13 -14.54 26.05
N PHE A 204 27.85 -15.11 24.89
CA PHE A 204 27.42 -14.33 23.73
C PHE A 204 26.04 -13.75 23.97
N GLU A 205 25.67 -12.74 23.17
CA GLU A 205 24.47 -11.94 23.36
C GLU A 205 23.17 -12.75 23.41
N ALA A 206 22.96 -13.65 22.44
CA ALA A 206 21.73 -14.44 22.36
C ALA A 206 21.90 -15.74 21.59
N VAL A 207 20.94 -16.65 21.79
CA VAL A 207 20.64 -17.79 20.92
C VAL A 207 19.34 -17.48 20.20
N ASP A 208 19.41 -17.39 18.89
CA ASP A 208 18.28 -17.22 17.99
C ASP A 208 17.84 -18.58 17.45
N ASN A 209 16.69 -19.05 17.94
CA ASN A 209 16.09 -20.33 17.55
C ASN A 209 14.89 -20.11 16.63
N ARG A 210 14.81 -18.97 15.93
CA ARG A 210 13.75 -18.75 14.94
C ARG A 210 13.92 -19.70 13.75
N ALA A 211 15.15 -20.05 13.38
CA ALA A 211 15.46 -21.01 12.31
C ALA A 211 15.44 -22.47 12.79
N THR A 212 15.39 -23.42 11.84
CA THR A 212 15.48 -24.87 12.12
C THR A 212 16.78 -25.24 12.85
N GLU A 213 17.86 -24.52 12.56
CA GLU A 213 19.12 -24.60 13.30
C GLU A 213 19.30 -23.33 14.15
N SER A 214 19.60 -23.52 15.43
CA SER A 214 19.90 -22.43 16.36
C SER A 214 21.11 -21.62 15.92
N GLN A 215 20.94 -20.31 15.78
CA GLN A 215 22.01 -19.37 15.45
C GLN A 215 22.48 -18.63 16.70
N VAL A 216 23.79 -18.44 16.84
CA VAL A 216 24.38 -17.75 17.99
C VAL A 216 24.75 -16.33 17.57
N VAL A 217 24.26 -15.34 18.30
CA VAL A 217 24.57 -13.92 18.08
C VAL A 217 25.91 -13.62 18.73
N ARG A 218 26.98 -13.71 17.94
CA ARG A 218 28.38 -13.66 18.44
C ARG A 218 28.86 -12.23 18.73
N GLU A 219 28.16 -11.53 19.60
CA GLU A 219 28.54 -10.21 20.10
C GLU A 219 28.55 -10.17 21.64
N TYR A 220 29.19 -9.13 22.19
CA TYR A 220 29.28 -8.88 23.62
C TYR A 220 28.79 -7.46 23.92
N MET A 221 27.53 -7.32 24.33
CA MET A 221 26.99 -6.03 24.73
C MET A 221 27.39 -5.70 26.17
N ALA A 222 28.22 -4.65 26.33
CA ALA A 222 28.74 -4.25 27.65
C ALA A 222 27.65 -4.03 28.70
N HIS A 223 26.49 -3.49 28.30
CA HIS A 223 25.38 -3.25 29.22
C HIS A 223 24.68 -4.55 29.64
N HIS A 224 24.50 -5.52 28.75
CA HIS A 224 23.96 -6.84 29.08
C HIS A 224 24.91 -7.67 29.94
N THR A 225 26.20 -7.67 29.61
CA THR A 225 27.24 -8.29 30.45
C THR A 225 27.26 -7.64 31.83
N GLY A 226 27.16 -6.30 31.91
CA GLY A 226 27.09 -5.57 33.16
C GLY A 226 25.88 -5.96 34.01
N MET A 227 24.69 -6.06 33.42
CA MET A 227 23.48 -6.52 34.12
C MET A 227 23.57 -7.97 34.59
N LEU A 228 24.13 -8.86 33.76
CA LEU A 228 24.38 -10.26 34.13
C LEU A 228 25.27 -10.33 35.37
N LEU A 229 26.40 -9.62 35.37
CA LEU A 229 27.32 -9.58 36.50
C LEU A 229 26.68 -8.96 37.74
N ALA A 230 25.88 -7.90 37.57
CA ALA A 230 25.15 -7.27 38.67
C ALA A 230 24.14 -8.22 39.33
N ALA A 231 23.40 -8.98 38.52
CA ALA A 231 22.45 -9.97 39.01
C ALA A 231 23.15 -11.11 39.78
N VAL A 232 24.27 -11.63 39.23
CA VAL A 232 25.10 -12.63 39.90
C VAL A 232 25.67 -12.10 41.22
N ALA A 233 26.19 -10.87 41.23
CA ALA A 233 26.73 -10.25 42.42
C ALA A 233 25.65 -10.03 43.50
N ASN A 234 24.46 -9.58 43.11
CA ASN A 234 23.32 -9.48 44.01
C ASN A 234 22.98 -10.86 44.59
N TYR A 235 22.84 -11.90 43.76
CA TYR A 235 22.52 -13.24 44.25
C TYR A 235 23.58 -13.78 45.23
N LEU A 236 24.87 -13.72 44.88
CA LEU A 236 25.96 -14.29 45.68
C LEU A 236 26.31 -13.46 46.93
N LYS A 237 26.04 -12.16 46.93
CA LYS A 237 26.41 -11.23 48.01
C LYS A 237 25.19 -10.59 48.68
N CYS A 238 24.08 -11.34 48.72
CA CYS A 238 22.83 -11.02 49.44
C CYS A 238 22.15 -9.70 49.01
N GLY A 239 22.33 -9.28 47.76
CA GLY A 239 21.83 -8.02 47.19
C GLY A 239 22.81 -6.86 47.36
N ALA A 240 24.12 -7.08 47.17
CA ALA A 240 25.14 -6.07 47.46
C ALA A 240 24.94 -4.74 46.71
N ILE A 241 24.59 -4.78 45.43
CA ILE A 241 24.34 -3.58 44.62
C ILE A 241 23.06 -2.89 45.09
N ARG A 242 22.00 -3.67 45.32
CA ARG A 242 20.74 -3.16 45.90
C ARG A 242 20.97 -2.48 47.24
N ARG A 243 21.70 -3.11 48.17
CA ARG A 243 22.02 -2.51 49.48
C ARG A 243 22.87 -1.25 49.35
N ALA A 244 23.82 -1.22 48.41
CA ALA A 244 24.64 -0.04 48.15
C ALA A 244 23.86 1.11 47.49
N PHE A 245 22.79 0.80 46.76
CA PHE A 245 21.86 1.79 46.23
C PHE A 245 20.93 2.33 47.33
N MET A 246 20.34 1.42 48.11
CA MET A 246 19.40 1.74 49.18
C MET A 246 20.07 2.32 50.43
N SER A 247 21.39 2.29 50.57
CA SER A 247 22.10 2.94 51.68
C SER A 247 22.17 4.47 51.56
N ASP A 248 21.82 5.01 50.39
CA ASP A 248 21.65 6.45 50.22
C ASP A 248 20.39 6.92 50.94
N ALA A 249 20.49 7.97 51.78
CA ALA A 249 19.39 8.43 52.61
C ALA A 249 18.16 8.90 51.80
N ALA A 250 18.35 9.46 50.60
CA ALA A 250 17.23 9.85 49.74
C ALA A 250 16.54 8.60 49.18
N MET A 251 17.32 7.61 48.74
CA MET A 251 16.78 6.35 48.22
C MET A 251 16.05 5.55 49.31
N ASP A 252 16.59 5.45 50.52
CA ASP A 252 15.91 4.76 51.63
C ASP A 252 14.61 5.47 52.05
N GLY A 253 14.62 6.81 52.11
CA GLY A 253 13.44 7.60 52.46
C GLY A 253 12.24 7.41 51.50
N ALA A 254 12.49 7.01 50.26
CA ALA A 254 11.46 6.71 49.26
C ALA A 254 10.94 5.26 49.31
N LYS A 255 11.45 4.41 50.20
CA LYS A 255 11.15 2.96 50.24
C LYS A 255 9.66 2.64 50.31
N MET A 256 8.86 3.49 50.96
CA MET A 256 7.40 3.35 51.03
C MET A 256 6.70 3.39 49.66
N LEU A 257 7.35 3.91 48.62
CA LEU A 257 6.80 3.87 47.26
C LEU A 257 6.70 2.43 46.73
N LEU A 258 7.60 1.54 47.16
CA LEU A 258 7.66 0.14 46.70
C LEU A 258 6.56 -0.75 47.33
N THR A 259 5.75 -0.21 48.25
CA THR A 259 4.69 -0.97 48.93
C THR A 259 3.32 -0.74 48.27
N GLU A 260 3.17 -1.05 46.98
CA GLU A 260 1.87 -0.93 46.33
C GLU A 260 0.84 -1.95 46.84
N PRO A 261 -0.43 -1.55 47.03
CA PRO A 261 -1.49 -2.48 47.41
C PRO A 261 -1.77 -3.48 46.28
N ILE A 262 -2.09 -4.72 46.64
CA ILE A 262 -2.51 -5.74 45.68
C ILE A 262 -3.86 -5.31 45.10
N ASN A 263 -3.90 -5.00 43.80
CA ASN A 263 -5.12 -4.63 43.10
C ASN A 263 -6.01 -5.88 42.90
N ARG A 264 -7.28 -5.81 43.30
CA ARG A 264 -8.27 -6.91 43.20
C ARG A 264 -9.16 -6.83 41.94
N SER A 265 -8.84 -5.93 41.01
CA SER A 265 -9.57 -5.75 39.76
C SER A 265 -9.55 -7.03 38.91
N LYS A 266 -10.59 -7.26 38.10
CA LYS A 266 -10.64 -8.45 37.22
C LYS A 266 -9.51 -8.39 36.19
N PRO A 267 -8.68 -9.43 36.05
CA PRO A 267 -7.58 -9.44 35.09
C PRO A 267 -8.10 -9.53 33.65
N GLN A 268 -7.41 -8.86 32.72
CA GLN A 268 -7.64 -9.06 31.29
C GLN A 268 -6.89 -10.33 30.84
N ARG A 269 -7.57 -11.21 30.10
CA ARG A 269 -6.97 -12.41 29.50
C ARG A 269 -6.83 -12.22 27.99
N LYS A 270 -5.59 -12.17 27.50
CA LYS A 270 -5.28 -12.38 26.08
C LYS A 270 -5.08 -13.88 25.82
N LYS A 271 -5.40 -14.31 24.59
CA LYS A 271 -5.11 -15.67 24.12
C LYS A 271 -3.59 -15.77 23.90
N ASP A 272 -2.95 -16.74 24.54
CA ASP A 272 -1.52 -17.03 24.31
C ASP A 272 -1.41 -17.87 23.04
N ASN A 273 -0.74 -17.33 22.02
CA ASN A 273 -0.60 -17.98 20.72
C ASN A 273 0.63 -18.92 20.65
N GLY A 274 1.35 -19.12 21.77
CA GLY A 274 2.56 -19.95 21.81
C GLY A 274 3.74 -19.33 21.06
N PHE A 275 4.88 -20.03 21.03
CA PHE A 275 5.93 -19.73 20.04
C PHE A 275 5.42 -20.23 18.71
N LEU A 276 5.30 -19.32 17.75
CA LEU A 276 5.08 -19.73 16.37
C LEU A 276 6.35 -20.44 15.92
N GLU A 277 6.30 -21.76 15.80
CA GLU A 277 7.09 -22.47 14.79
C GLU A 277 6.57 -21.99 13.45
N THR A 278 7.13 -20.89 13.01
CA THR A 278 7.01 -20.44 11.64
C THR A 278 8.26 -19.61 11.38
N VAL A 279 9.34 -20.33 11.07
CA VAL A 279 9.95 -20.05 9.76
C VAL A 279 8.82 -20.29 8.76
N THR A 280 7.96 -19.30 8.56
CA THR A 280 7.73 -18.93 7.18
C THR A 280 9.14 -18.62 6.75
N GLU A 281 9.74 -19.52 5.96
CA GLU A 281 10.71 -19.04 5.00
C GLU A 281 10.05 -17.76 4.50
N GLY A 282 10.67 -16.62 4.77
CA GLY A 282 10.50 -15.52 3.86
C GLY A 282 11.00 -16.08 2.55
N ARG A 283 10.14 -16.81 1.83
CA ARG A 283 10.14 -16.78 0.40
C ARG A 283 9.75 -15.34 0.14
N ASP A 284 10.76 -14.48 0.26
CA ASP A 284 10.86 -13.25 -0.48
C ASP A 284 10.81 -13.73 -1.92
N PHE A 285 9.59 -13.98 -2.38
CA PHE A 285 9.29 -14.07 -3.77
C PHE A 285 9.67 -12.70 -4.29
N LYS A 286 10.87 -12.61 -4.86
CA LYS A 286 11.41 -11.42 -5.48
C LYS A 286 11.36 -11.67 -6.97
N ALA A 287 10.28 -11.26 -7.61
CA ALA A 287 10.22 -11.23 -9.06
C ALA A 287 10.65 -9.86 -9.55
N VAL A 288 11.74 -9.82 -10.32
CA VAL A 288 12.15 -8.64 -11.06
C VAL A 288 11.56 -8.76 -12.46
N TYR A 289 10.68 -7.84 -12.84
CA TYR A 289 10.04 -7.85 -14.16
C TYR A 289 10.81 -6.94 -15.13
N PRO A 290 11.51 -7.49 -16.14
CA PRO A 290 12.18 -6.70 -17.14
C PRO A 290 11.23 -6.20 -18.23
N LYS A 291 11.72 -5.20 -18.96
CA LYS A 291 11.12 -4.55 -20.13
C LYS A 291 10.42 -5.57 -21.06
N ASN A 292 9.12 -5.37 -21.32
CA ASN A 292 8.34 -5.86 -22.48
C ASN A 292 7.21 -6.91 -22.28
N LEU A 293 6.54 -6.99 -21.12
CA LEU A 293 5.30 -7.76 -21.03
C LEU A 293 4.12 -7.01 -21.67
N VAL A 294 3.24 -7.73 -22.37
CA VAL A 294 1.98 -7.18 -22.96
C VAL A 294 0.86 -7.19 -21.95
N ILE A 295 0.84 -8.18 -21.05
CA ILE A 295 -0.08 -8.24 -19.92
C ILE A 295 0.74 -7.94 -18.67
N PRO A 296 0.41 -6.87 -17.94
CA PRO A 296 1.17 -6.49 -16.78
C PRO A 296 0.96 -7.49 -15.63
N ARG A 297 2.00 -7.68 -14.83
CA ARG A 297 1.97 -8.51 -13.62
C ARG A 297 1.57 -7.63 -12.45
N PHE A 298 0.83 -8.17 -11.49
CA PHE A 298 0.34 -7.40 -10.35
C PHE A 298 0.98 -7.88 -9.06
N ASN A 299 1.17 -6.94 -8.16
CA ASN A 299 1.35 -7.20 -6.76
C ASN A 299 0.12 -6.75 -5.99
N LEU A 300 -0.31 -7.57 -5.03
CA LEU A 300 -1.40 -7.26 -4.13
C LEU A 300 -0.84 -7.12 -2.72
N LEU A 301 -0.81 -5.89 -2.23
CA LEU A 301 -0.46 -5.59 -0.85
C LEU A 301 -1.76 -5.49 -0.07
N LYS A 302 -1.95 -6.29 0.98
CA LYS A 302 -3.21 -6.30 1.71
C LYS A 302 -2.99 -6.24 3.21
N THR A 303 -3.94 -5.66 3.93
CA THR A 303 -4.13 -5.72 5.38
C THR A 303 -5.60 -6.08 5.65
N ASP A 304 -6.03 -6.20 6.92
CA ASP A 304 -7.42 -6.50 7.28
C ASP A 304 -8.43 -5.61 6.52
N ASP A 305 -8.14 -4.31 6.46
CA ASP A 305 -9.10 -3.30 6.04
C ASP A 305 -8.71 -2.58 4.74
N TYR A 306 -7.44 -2.59 4.33
CA TYR A 306 -6.95 -1.84 3.17
C TYR A 306 -6.07 -2.71 2.27
N GLY A 307 -6.10 -2.49 0.97
CA GLY A 307 -5.21 -3.14 0.02
C GLY A 307 -4.84 -2.25 -1.16
N VAL A 308 -3.71 -2.58 -1.78
CA VAL A 308 -3.16 -1.94 -2.99
C VAL A 308 -2.94 -3.02 -4.05
N ALA A 309 -3.57 -2.86 -5.21
CA ALA A 309 -3.23 -3.61 -6.40
C ALA A 309 -2.34 -2.72 -7.28
N VAL A 310 -1.10 -3.11 -7.51
CA VAL A 310 -0.15 -2.34 -8.33
C VAL A 310 0.57 -3.24 -9.33
N ASN A 311 0.70 -2.79 -10.56
CA ASN A 311 1.29 -3.58 -11.64
C ASN A 311 2.75 -3.20 -11.94
N ASP A 312 3.41 -3.98 -12.79
CA ASP A 312 4.83 -3.82 -13.13
C ASP A 312 5.10 -2.60 -14.03
N PHE A 313 4.08 -1.79 -14.32
CA PHE A 313 4.20 -0.46 -14.89
C PHE A 313 4.04 0.66 -13.85
N GLY A 314 3.63 0.35 -12.62
CA GLY A 314 3.26 1.30 -11.57
C GLY A 314 1.78 1.72 -11.57
N GLU A 315 0.97 1.15 -12.46
CA GLU A 315 -0.47 1.41 -12.53
C GLU A 315 -1.22 0.54 -11.52
N GLY A 316 -2.39 0.97 -11.07
CA GLY A 316 -3.12 0.23 -10.06
C GLY A 316 -4.20 1.02 -9.35
N TYR A 317 -4.63 0.50 -8.20
CA TYR A 317 -5.60 1.14 -7.34
C TYR A 317 -5.46 0.67 -5.89
N SER A 318 -6.09 1.44 -5.02
CA SER A 318 -6.23 1.14 -3.61
C SER A 318 -7.69 0.82 -3.31
N PHE A 319 -7.92 -0.16 -2.45
CA PHE A 319 -9.23 -0.75 -2.18
C PHE A 319 -9.40 -1.01 -0.69
N SER A 320 -10.60 -0.78 -0.16
CA SER A 320 -10.92 -1.01 1.24
C SER A 320 -12.39 -1.42 1.39
N LYS A 321 -12.66 -2.58 2.00
CA LYS A 321 -14.03 -3.04 2.37
C LYS A 321 -15.10 -2.90 1.27
N GLY A 322 -14.79 -3.25 0.02
CA GLY A 322 -15.76 -3.12 -1.09
C GLY A 322 -15.74 -1.75 -1.79
N VAL A 323 -14.90 -0.82 -1.32
CA VAL A 323 -14.80 0.55 -1.83
C VAL A 323 -13.45 0.72 -2.53
N PHE A 324 -13.49 1.12 -3.80
CA PHE A 324 -12.31 1.62 -4.50
C PHE A 324 -11.98 3.00 -3.96
N VAL A 325 -10.84 3.09 -3.28
CA VAL A 325 -10.35 4.35 -2.68
C VAL A 325 -9.83 5.25 -3.80
N THR A 326 -9.04 4.68 -4.72
CA THR A 326 -8.59 5.34 -5.94
C THR A 326 -9.23 4.72 -7.19
N ARG A 327 -9.40 5.53 -8.23
CA ARG A 327 -10.06 5.16 -9.49
C ARG A 327 -9.14 4.26 -10.33
N PHE A 328 -9.71 3.23 -10.94
CA PHE A 328 -9.02 2.38 -11.92
C PHE A 328 -9.96 1.92 -13.01
N ARG A 329 -9.49 2.00 -14.25
CA ARG A 329 -10.18 1.53 -15.46
C ARG A 329 -9.20 0.83 -16.39
N GLN A 330 -9.72 -0.11 -17.18
CA GLN A 330 -8.96 -0.85 -18.16
C GLN A 330 -8.68 0.06 -19.37
N ASN A 331 -7.52 0.72 -19.40
CA ASN A 331 -7.17 1.60 -20.52
C ASN A 331 -5.69 1.44 -20.87
N MET A 332 -5.39 0.94 -22.07
CA MET A 332 -4.00 0.75 -22.53
C MET A 332 -3.27 2.09 -22.80
N PHE A 333 -4.01 3.18 -22.96
CA PHE A 333 -3.46 4.47 -23.36
C PHE A 333 -3.31 5.42 -22.18
N GLU A 334 -4.28 5.43 -21.26
CA GLU A 334 -4.26 6.26 -20.06
C GLU A 334 -3.95 5.43 -18.81
N PRO A 335 -2.83 5.71 -18.13
CA PRO A 335 -2.46 5.00 -16.92
C PRO A 335 -3.31 5.48 -15.73
N TYR A 336 -3.90 4.54 -14.99
CA TYR A 336 -4.55 4.80 -13.70
C TYR A 336 -3.65 4.32 -12.56
N GLY A 337 -3.53 5.10 -11.49
CA GLY A 337 -2.68 4.79 -10.36
C GLY A 337 -2.27 6.01 -9.57
N ASN A 338 -1.31 5.80 -8.67
CA ASN A 338 -0.71 6.83 -7.84
C ASN A 338 0.73 7.03 -8.34
N PHE A 339 1.03 8.21 -8.86
CA PHE A 339 2.26 8.43 -9.64
C PHE A 339 3.11 9.56 -9.07
N PHE A 340 4.41 9.32 -8.96
CA PHE A 340 5.41 10.37 -8.85
C PHE A 340 5.93 10.77 -10.23
N VAL A 341 6.03 12.07 -10.47
CA VAL A 341 6.78 12.62 -11.60
C VAL A 341 7.75 13.67 -11.06
N VAL A 342 8.98 13.66 -11.53
CA VAL A 342 10.04 14.56 -11.09
C VAL A 342 10.51 15.36 -12.29
N ARG A 343 10.58 16.68 -12.19
CA ARG A 343 11.17 17.56 -13.19
C ARG A 343 12.56 18.00 -12.74
N ASP A 344 13.57 17.82 -13.56
CA ASP A 344 14.89 18.44 -13.37
C ASP A 344 14.80 19.90 -13.83
N GLU A 345 15.11 20.85 -12.95
CA GLU A 345 14.98 22.29 -13.24
C GLU A 345 16.11 22.82 -14.13
N ASP A 346 17.18 22.07 -14.35
CA ASP A 346 18.28 22.52 -15.21
C ASP A 346 17.95 22.37 -16.71
N ASP A 347 17.20 21.33 -17.08
CA ASP A 347 16.92 20.97 -18.48
C ASP A 347 15.45 20.66 -18.79
N ASP A 348 14.54 20.88 -17.83
CA ASP A 348 13.10 20.59 -17.90
C ASP A 348 12.77 19.12 -18.20
N SER A 349 13.71 18.19 -18.04
CA SER A 349 13.46 16.77 -18.25
C SER A 349 12.54 16.21 -17.18
N LEU A 350 11.59 15.37 -17.60
CA LEU A 350 10.68 14.66 -16.71
C LEU A 350 11.21 13.25 -16.44
N LEU A 351 11.09 12.79 -15.22
CA LEU A 351 11.52 11.49 -14.71
C LEU A 351 10.40 10.87 -13.86
N SER A 352 10.39 9.54 -13.74
CA SER A 352 9.41 8.79 -12.94
C SER A 352 10.05 7.50 -12.44
N PRO A 353 9.87 7.10 -11.17
CA PRO A 353 10.40 5.83 -10.65
C PRO A 353 9.73 4.62 -11.30
N THR A 354 8.48 4.78 -11.74
CA THR A 354 7.67 3.78 -12.46
C THR A 354 7.69 3.99 -13.97
N PHE A 355 7.36 2.96 -14.75
CA PHE A 355 7.26 3.07 -16.21
C PHE A 355 6.13 4.02 -16.64
N SER A 356 4.93 3.83 -16.09
CA SER A 356 3.82 4.78 -16.19
C SER A 356 4.00 5.85 -15.10
N PRO A 357 3.67 7.14 -15.36
CA PRO A 357 2.83 7.60 -16.44
C PRO A 357 3.61 8.10 -17.68
N LEU A 358 4.93 8.28 -17.58
CA LEU A 358 5.75 8.88 -18.66
C LEU A 358 6.07 7.91 -19.81
N LYS A 359 5.88 6.61 -19.60
CA LYS A 359 6.18 5.50 -20.50
C LYS A 359 7.65 5.49 -20.95
N MET A 360 8.55 5.86 -20.04
CA MET A 360 10.00 5.95 -20.29
C MET A 360 10.74 4.76 -19.68
N ARG A 361 11.76 4.29 -20.40
CA ARG A 361 12.29 2.93 -20.24
C ARG A 361 13.75 2.88 -19.77
N GLY A 362 14.27 3.90 -19.08
CA GLY A 362 15.69 4.09 -18.71
C GLY A 362 16.41 2.84 -18.19
N ASP A 363 16.68 2.76 -16.89
CA ASP A 363 17.14 1.54 -16.22
C ASP A 363 16.02 0.98 -15.33
N TYR A 364 14.84 0.91 -15.92
CA TYR A 364 13.61 0.55 -15.22
C TYR A 364 13.60 -0.90 -14.74
N SER A 365 13.24 -1.10 -13.47
CA SER A 365 12.91 -2.39 -12.87
C SER A 365 11.72 -2.25 -11.90
N ALA A 366 10.92 -3.33 -11.82
CA ALA A 366 9.90 -3.51 -10.79
C ALA A 366 10.20 -4.79 -10.02
N GLU A 367 10.18 -4.69 -8.70
CA GLU A 367 10.40 -5.75 -7.75
C GLU A 367 9.16 -5.90 -6.87
N PHE A 368 8.55 -7.08 -6.90
CA PHE A 368 7.39 -7.41 -6.07
C PHE A 368 7.79 -8.40 -5.00
N GLY A 369 7.42 -8.07 -3.76
CA GLY A 369 7.42 -8.98 -2.61
C GLY A 369 6.04 -9.04 -1.97
N LEU A 370 5.87 -9.90 -0.96
CA LEU A 370 4.58 -10.10 -0.27
C LEU A 370 3.99 -8.82 0.33
N ASN A 371 4.87 -7.91 0.74
CA ASN A 371 4.55 -6.78 1.62
C ASN A 371 4.96 -5.43 1.07
N HIS A 372 5.62 -5.42 -0.09
CA HIS A 372 6.08 -4.21 -0.73
C HIS A 372 6.11 -4.37 -2.25
N ALA A 373 5.99 -3.25 -2.95
CA ALA A 373 6.39 -3.12 -4.34
C ALA A 373 7.47 -2.05 -4.44
N ARG A 374 8.58 -2.37 -5.10
CA ARG A 374 9.69 -1.45 -5.33
C ARG A 374 9.87 -1.21 -6.81
N PHE A 375 9.94 0.05 -7.19
CA PHE A 375 10.22 0.50 -8.55
C PHE A 375 11.54 1.26 -8.56
N SER A 376 12.31 1.13 -9.62
CA SER A 376 13.56 1.88 -9.78
C SER A 376 13.75 2.25 -11.24
N ASN A 377 14.15 3.48 -11.51
CA ASN A 377 14.37 3.98 -12.86
C ASN A 377 15.43 5.10 -12.85
N GLY A 378 16.67 4.77 -13.22
CA GLY A 378 17.77 5.72 -13.17
C GLY A 378 18.07 6.14 -11.74
N ASN A 379 18.01 7.44 -11.46
CA ASN A 379 18.33 8.03 -10.14
C ASN A 379 17.13 8.10 -9.17
N LEU A 380 15.99 7.50 -9.55
CA LEU A 380 14.76 7.46 -8.76
C LEU A 380 14.42 6.03 -8.34
N SER A 381 13.94 5.88 -7.10
CA SER A 381 13.25 4.68 -6.64
C SER A 381 11.95 5.02 -5.91
N GLU A 382 10.97 4.13 -5.97
CA GLU A 382 9.73 4.22 -5.19
C GLU A 382 9.53 2.89 -4.45
N GLU A 383 9.15 2.97 -3.18
CA GLU A 383 8.70 1.82 -2.41
C GLU A 383 7.26 2.03 -1.92
N VAL A 384 6.40 1.03 -2.12
CA VAL A 384 4.98 1.04 -1.77
C VAL A 384 4.72 -0.01 -0.70
N PHE A 385 4.04 0.36 0.39
CA PHE A 385 3.72 -0.50 1.53
C PHE A 385 2.28 -0.32 2.00
N CYS A 386 1.71 -1.39 2.58
CA CYS A 386 0.43 -1.34 3.29
C CYS A 386 0.63 -1.67 4.78
N PRO A 387 0.86 -0.68 5.66
CA PRO A 387 1.10 -0.91 7.08
C PRO A 387 -0.12 -1.48 7.83
N SER A 388 0.04 -2.57 8.60
CA SER A 388 -1.08 -3.22 9.32
C SER A 388 -1.73 -2.40 10.44
N PHE A 389 -1.04 -1.36 10.92
CA PHE A 389 -1.51 -0.48 11.99
C PHE A 389 -2.25 0.77 11.48
N TYR A 390 -2.37 0.93 10.16
CA TYR A 390 -2.92 2.10 9.50
C TYR A 390 -3.77 1.67 8.30
N CYS A 391 -5.02 2.13 8.25
CA CYS A 391 -5.93 1.81 7.12
C CYS A 391 -5.56 2.67 5.90
N GLY A 392 -4.50 2.26 5.20
CA GLY A 392 -3.95 3.02 4.10
C GLY A 392 -2.63 2.48 3.57
N GLU A 393 -2.05 3.20 2.61
CA GLU A 393 -0.77 2.89 1.98
C GLU A 393 0.25 4.01 2.23
N THR A 394 1.53 3.65 2.21
CA THR A 394 2.63 4.62 2.18
C THR A 394 3.53 4.37 0.99
N ARG A 395 3.93 5.46 0.34
CA ARG A 395 4.83 5.49 -0.80
C ARG A 395 6.02 6.37 -0.49
N ILE A 396 7.22 5.87 -0.70
CA ILE A 396 8.46 6.59 -0.44
C ILE A 396 9.19 6.74 -1.77
N LEU A 397 9.16 7.94 -2.33
CA LEU A 397 10.02 8.31 -3.45
C LEU A 397 11.41 8.64 -2.89
N THR A 398 12.45 8.08 -3.49
CA THR A 398 13.83 8.43 -3.16
C THR A 398 14.55 8.92 -4.40
N LEU A 399 15.15 10.10 -4.29
CA LEU A 399 15.89 10.78 -5.34
C LEU A 399 17.37 10.83 -4.97
N SER A 400 18.23 10.47 -5.91
CA SER A 400 19.69 10.59 -5.78
C SER A 400 20.25 11.57 -6.80
N ASN A 401 21.30 12.31 -6.45
CA ASN A 401 22.03 13.15 -7.39
C ASN A 401 23.35 12.47 -7.82
N PRO A 402 23.40 11.83 -9.00
CA PRO A 402 24.62 11.21 -9.52
C PRO A 402 25.59 12.23 -10.14
N HIS A 403 25.21 13.50 -10.26
CA HIS A 403 26.02 14.52 -10.92
C HIS A 403 27.04 15.15 -9.97
N LYS A 404 28.03 15.83 -10.55
CA LYS A 404 29.09 16.55 -9.81
C LYS A 404 28.68 17.97 -9.41
N THR A 405 27.47 18.40 -9.76
CA THR A 405 26.90 19.71 -9.45
C THR A 405 25.66 19.55 -8.58
N ASP A 406 25.32 20.58 -7.82
CA ASP A 406 24.04 20.66 -7.12
C ASP A 406 22.90 20.57 -8.14
N LYS A 407 21.83 19.89 -7.76
CA LYS A 407 20.64 19.68 -8.58
C LYS A 407 19.40 20.12 -7.82
N THR A 408 18.46 20.76 -8.52
CA THR A 408 17.14 21.10 -8.01
C THR A 408 16.10 20.35 -8.82
N TYR A 409 15.20 19.67 -8.11
CA TYR A 409 14.11 18.91 -8.70
C TYR A 409 12.78 19.41 -8.19
N THR A 410 11.79 19.53 -9.08
CA THR A 410 10.38 19.67 -8.66
C THR A 410 9.73 18.30 -8.67
N VAL A 411 9.26 17.85 -7.50
CA VAL A 411 8.53 16.59 -7.32
C VAL A 411 7.04 16.86 -7.42
N PHE A 412 6.34 16.06 -8.21
CA PHE A 412 4.90 16.02 -8.36
C PHE A 412 4.38 14.65 -7.91
N PHE A 413 3.24 14.63 -7.23
CA PHE A 413 2.49 13.40 -6.95
C PHE A 413 1.05 13.57 -7.44
N TYR A 414 0.48 12.52 -8.02
CA TYR A 414 -0.89 12.50 -8.49
C TYR A 414 -1.60 11.23 -8.05
N SER A 415 -2.79 11.40 -7.45
CA SER A 415 -3.73 10.31 -7.15
C SER A 415 -5.16 10.74 -7.48
N GLU A 416 -5.93 9.83 -8.05
CA GLU A 416 -7.32 10.09 -8.47
C GLU A 416 -8.31 9.34 -7.56
N PRO A 417 -8.99 10.04 -6.64
CA PRO A 417 -9.90 9.41 -5.69
C PRO A 417 -11.21 8.95 -6.36
N LEU A 418 -11.77 7.85 -5.88
CA LEU A 418 -13.11 7.37 -6.25
C LEU A 418 -14.04 7.34 -5.04
N LEU A 419 -13.67 6.64 -3.96
CA LEU A 419 -14.50 6.42 -2.77
C LEU A 419 -15.88 5.79 -3.09
N GLY A 420 -15.91 4.80 -3.98
CA GLY A 420 -17.16 4.13 -4.38
C GLY A 420 -16.91 2.79 -5.06
N THR A 421 -17.91 2.26 -5.76
CA THR A 421 -17.77 1.06 -6.58
C THR A 421 -17.39 1.41 -8.02
N GLN A 422 -16.78 0.47 -8.74
CA GLN A 422 -16.44 0.68 -10.15
C GLN A 422 -17.68 0.81 -11.02
N GLU A 423 -18.74 0.03 -10.77
CA GLU A 423 -19.97 0.01 -11.55
C GLU A 423 -20.65 1.38 -11.51
N ALA A 424 -20.70 2.01 -10.33
CA ALA A 424 -21.24 3.35 -10.19
C ALA A 424 -20.40 4.39 -10.94
N ASP A 425 -19.07 4.23 -10.98
CA ASP A 425 -18.15 5.11 -11.72
C ASP A 425 -18.30 4.95 -13.24
N PHE A 426 -18.40 3.71 -13.73
CA PHE A 426 -18.68 3.40 -15.14
C PHE A 426 -20.06 3.89 -15.57
N ALA A 427 -21.06 3.81 -14.70
CA ALA A 427 -22.40 4.29 -14.99
C ALA A 427 -22.43 5.81 -15.19
N HIS A 428 -21.84 6.58 -14.27
CA HIS A 428 -21.78 8.04 -14.38
C HIS A 428 -20.72 8.70 -13.49
N ARG A 429 -19.48 8.82 -13.99
CA ARG A 429 -18.36 9.47 -13.29
C ARG A 429 -18.67 10.90 -12.80
N SER A 430 -19.19 11.77 -13.66
CA SER A 430 -19.41 13.18 -13.26
C SER A 430 -20.42 13.31 -12.13
N PHE A 431 -21.46 12.47 -12.13
CA PHE A 431 -22.44 12.40 -11.04
C PHE A 431 -21.78 11.97 -9.73
N ASN A 432 -20.87 11.00 -9.76
CA ASN A 432 -20.12 10.59 -8.56
C ASN A 432 -19.28 11.72 -7.97
N ASN A 433 -18.71 12.58 -8.82
CA ASN A 433 -17.84 13.68 -8.37
C ASN A 433 -18.63 14.84 -7.72
N LEU A 434 -19.92 15.02 -8.03
CA LEU A 434 -20.76 16.11 -7.50
C LEU A 434 -20.88 16.13 -5.97
N PHE A 435 -20.68 14.98 -5.33
CA PHE A 435 -20.89 14.82 -3.88
C PHE A 435 -19.57 14.82 -3.11
N SER A 436 -18.54 15.49 -3.67
CA SER A 436 -17.21 15.56 -3.09
C SER A 436 -16.88 16.94 -2.54
N LYS A 437 -16.18 16.95 -1.40
CA LYS A 437 -15.61 18.16 -0.80
C LYS A 437 -14.17 17.89 -0.43
N THR A 438 -13.27 18.76 -0.86
CA THR A 438 -11.84 18.61 -0.65
C THR A 438 -11.31 19.65 0.34
N THR A 439 -10.25 19.32 1.05
CA THR A 439 -9.49 20.25 1.87
C THR A 439 -8.00 20.06 1.62
N GLU A 440 -7.23 21.14 1.73
CA GLU A 440 -5.77 21.06 1.80
C GLU A 440 -5.24 22.11 2.78
N LYS A 441 -4.17 21.76 3.49
CA LYS A 441 -3.43 22.68 4.36
C LYS A 441 -1.98 22.19 4.48
N THR A 442 -1.05 23.13 4.61
CA THR A 442 0.34 22.79 4.97
C THR A 442 0.56 23.23 6.40
N ASP A 443 1.04 22.32 7.24
CA ASP A 443 1.32 22.63 8.64
C ASP A 443 2.61 23.45 8.80
N LYS A 444 2.86 23.95 10.02
CA LYS A 444 4.05 24.74 10.35
C LYS A 444 5.37 23.98 10.23
N ASN A 445 5.33 22.64 10.16
CA ASN A 445 6.49 21.78 10.01
C ASN A 445 6.74 21.42 8.53
N GLY A 446 5.98 22.00 7.59
CA GLY A 446 6.09 21.72 6.16
C GLY A 446 5.41 20.43 5.71
N VAL A 447 4.56 19.82 6.54
CA VAL A 447 3.78 18.63 6.16
C VAL A 447 2.51 19.08 5.46
N LEU A 448 2.29 18.59 4.23
CA LEU A 448 1.05 18.80 3.50
C LEU A 448 0.00 17.78 3.97
N GLU A 449 -1.21 18.26 4.22
CA GLU A 449 -2.39 17.46 4.55
C GLU A 449 -3.49 17.76 3.53
N MET A 450 -4.08 16.72 2.96
CA MET A 450 -5.24 16.84 2.07
C MET A 450 -6.30 15.82 2.48
N SER A 451 -7.56 16.15 2.31
CA SER A 451 -8.65 15.18 2.46
C SER A 451 -9.73 15.40 1.41
N MET A 452 -10.45 14.33 1.09
CA MET A 452 -11.66 14.35 0.29
C MET A 452 -12.76 13.62 1.06
N GLU A 453 -13.85 14.31 1.35
CA GLU A 453 -15.11 13.74 1.80
C GLU A 453 -15.96 13.40 0.56
N ARG A 454 -16.55 12.21 0.54
CA ARG A 454 -17.64 11.84 -0.38
C ARG A 454 -18.92 11.53 0.40
N ARG A 455 -20.04 12.09 -0.04
CA ARG A 455 -21.38 11.81 0.49
C ARG A 455 -22.13 10.87 -0.46
N PHE A 456 -22.85 9.89 0.09
CA PHE A 456 -23.66 8.97 -0.71
C PHE A 456 -25.11 9.48 -0.80
N PRO A 457 -25.67 9.78 -1.99
CA PRO A 457 -26.98 10.44 -2.10
C PRO A 457 -28.15 9.64 -1.51
N THR A 458 -28.03 8.31 -1.47
CA THR A 458 -29.10 7.39 -1.03
C THR A 458 -28.95 6.94 0.43
N SER A 459 -27.99 7.46 1.18
CA SER A 459 -27.76 7.09 2.59
C SER A 459 -27.02 8.17 3.37
N ASP A 460 -27.13 8.19 4.70
CA ASP A 460 -26.33 9.11 5.54
C ASP A 460 -24.84 8.74 5.66
N LYS A 461 -24.37 7.77 4.86
CA LYS A 461 -22.97 7.33 4.87
C LYS A 461 -22.06 8.38 4.23
N LYS A 462 -20.83 8.41 4.71
CA LYS A 462 -19.73 9.19 4.15
C LYS A 462 -18.49 8.31 4.00
N ALA A 463 -17.61 8.72 3.10
CA ALA A 463 -16.30 8.11 2.94
C ALA A 463 -15.25 9.22 2.83
N TYR A 464 -14.05 8.95 3.29
CA TYR A 464 -12.95 9.89 3.33
C TYR A 464 -11.69 9.26 2.76
N MET A 465 -11.05 9.99 1.85
CA MET A 465 -9.65 9.75 1.47
C MET A 465 -8.79 10.83 2.13
N THR A 466 -7.63 10.44 2.65
CA THR A 466 -6.65 11.36 3.25
C THR A 466 -5.31 11.19 2.55
N LEU A 467 -4.55 12.27 2.43
CA LEU A 467 -3.18 12.28 1.92
C LEU A 467 -2.32 13.14 2.82
N THR A 468 -1.16 12.64 3.21
CA THR A 468 -0.10 13.45 3.82
C THR A 468 1.19 13.35 3.02
N ALA A 469 1.92 14.46 2.85
CA ALA A 469 3.22 14.47 2.19
C ALA A 469 4.27 15.25 3.00
N LYS A 470 5.51 14.76 3.02
CA LYS A 470 6.68 15.42 3.66
C LYS A 470 7.98 15.05 2.93
N GLY A 471 9.04 15.83 3.16
CA GLY A 471 10.37 15.58 2.57
C GLY A 471 10.69 16.41 1.33
N ALA A 472 9.83 17.39 0.99
CA ALA A 472 10.08 18.39 -0.05
C ALA A 472 9.72 19.79 0.49
N ASP A 473 10.42 20.81 -0.02
CA ASP A 473 10.21 22.20 0.35
C ASP A 473 9.03 22.79 -0.43
N GLY A 474 8.27 23.71 0.18
CA GLY A 474 7.20 24.44 -0.51
C GLY A 474 6.00 23.58 -0.96
N LEU A 475 5.75 22.44 -0.30
CA LEU A 475 4.65 21.53 -0.64
C LEU A 475 3.30 22.23 -0.77
N THR A 476 2.71 22.14 -1.96
CA THR A 476 1.44 22.78 -2.32
C THR A 476 0.45 21.76 -2.87
N GLY A 477 -0.71 21.64 -2.20
CA GLY A 477 -1.79 20.74 -2.61
C GLY A 477 -2.65 21.30 -3.74
N VAL A 478 -3.11 20.39 -4.61
CA VAL A 478 -3.98 20.65 -5.76
C VAL A 478 -5.08 19.60 -5.76
N THR A 479 -6.31 20.07 -5.56
CA THR A 479 -7.48 19.18 -5.44
C THR A 479 -8.37 19.16 -6.69
N ASP A 480 -8.06 19.99 -7.68
CA ASP A 480 -8.80 20.13 -8.93
C ASP A 480 -7.98 19.55 -10.10
N ARG A 481 -8.50 18.47 -10.68
CA ARG A 481 -7.85 17.73 -11.76
C ARG A 481 -7.69 18.57 -13.03
N PHE A 482 -8.59 19.51 -13.31
CA PHE A 482 -8.43 20.43 -14.46
C PHE A 482 -7.19 21.30 -14.31
N ARG A 483 -6.89 21.75 -13.09
CA ARG A 483 -5.71 22.60 -12.83
C ARG A 483 -4.42 21.81 -12.84
N PHE A 484 -4.45 20.56 -12.39
CA PHE A 484 -3.28 19.71 -12.36
C PHE A 484 -2.96 19.10 -13.73
N ILE A 485 -3.86 18.26 -14.25
CA ILE A 485 -3.66 17.56 -15.52
C ILE A 485 -3.77 18.54 -16.68
N GLY A 486 -4.73 19.46 -16.64
CA GLY A 486 -5.07 20.29 -17.79
C GLY A 486 -5.90 19.52 -18.81
N LYS A 487 -6.80 20.21 -19.51
CA LYS A 487 -7.72 19.56 -20.43
C LYS A 487 -7.01 18.89 -21.61
N ASN A 488 -7.52 17.73 -22.04
CA ASN A 488 -7.00 16.85 -23.10
C ASN A 488 -5.55 16.37 -22.86
N ARG A 489 -5.11 16.42 -21.62
CA ARG A 489 -3.83 15.83 -21.19
C ARG A 489 -4.13 14.62 -20.33
N THR A 490 -3.12 13.82 -20.07
CA THR A 490 -3.16 12.73 -19.10
C THR A 490 -2.11 13.01 -18.03
N VAL A 491 -2.05 12.16 -17.01
CA VAL A 491 -0.98 12.24 -16.01
C VAL A 491 0.42 12.17 -16.65
N GLY A 492 0.56 11.54 -17.82
CA GLY A 492 1.85 11.45 -18.52
C GLY A 492 2.35 12.76 -19.15
N ASN A 493 1.50 13.79 -19.28
CA ASN A 493 1.84 15.08 -19.88
C ASN A 493 1.10 16.26 -19.24
N ALA A 494 0.85 16.18 -17.93
CA ALA A 494 0.08 17.14 -17.16
C ALA A 494 0.57 18.59 -17.33
N LEU A 495 -0.36 19.54 -17.29
CA LEU A 495 -0.10 20.98 -17.35
C LEU A 495 0.80 21.44 -16.20
N ALA A 496 0.61 20.86 -15.02
CA ALA A 496 1.38 21.16 -13.82
C ALA A 496 2.91 21.03 -14.01
N TYR A 497 3.36 20.14 -14.91
CA TYR A 497 4.79 19.96 -15.20
C TYR A 497 5.43 21.12 -15.97
N THR A 498 4.61 22.02 -16.51
CA THR A 498 5.07 23.22 -17.24
C THR A 498 4.67 24.50 -16.53
N VAL A 499 3.47 24.54 -15.96
CA VAL A 499 2.93 25.70 -15.26
C VAL A 499 2.40 25.24 -13.91
N LEU A 500 3.09 25.62 -12.84
CA LEU A 500 2.72 25.22 -11.48
C LEU A 500 1.33 25.76 -11.12
N PRO A 501 0.38 24.89 -10.75
CA PRO A 501 -0.97 25.32 -10.42
C PRO A 501 -0.99 26.04 -9.06
N LYS A 502 -1.94 26.97 -8.93
CA LYS A 502 -2.23 27.59 -7.63
C LYS A 502 -3.00 26.61 -6.74
N ARG A 503 -2.81 26.77 -5.43
CA ARG A 503 -3.56 26.10 -4.37
C ARG A 503 -5.08 26.22 -4.58
N VAL A 504 -5.80 25.09 -4.47
CA VAL A 504 -7.27 24.99 -4.56
C VAL A 504 -7.78 23.88 -3.67
N ALA A 505 -8.90 24.13 -2.98
CA ALA A 505 -9.70 23.17 -2.23
C ALA A 505 -11.15 23.64 -2.13
N GLY A 506 -12.04 22.73 -1.73
CA GLY A 506 -13.48 22.97 -1.57
C GLY A 506 -14.31 22.04 -2.45
N ASP A 507 -15.44 22.55 -2.94
CA ASP A 507 -16.31 21.84 -3.85
C ASP A 507 -15.70 21.92 -5.26
N VAL A 508 -15.24 20.78 -5.78
CA VAL A 508 -14.55 20.66 -7.08
C VAL A 508 -15.30 19.67 -7.96
N SER A 509 -15.42 19.98 -9.26
CA SER A 509 -16.17 19.13 -10.21
C SER A 509 -15.41 17.86 -10.62
N GLU A 510 -14.08 17.92 -10.62
CA GLU A 510 -13.18 16.81 -10.94
C GLU A 510 -12.11 16.72 -9.84
N PRO A 511 -12.40 16.03 -8.72
CA PRO A 511 -11.48 15.94 -7.60
C PRO A 511 -10.22 15.13 -7.94
N CYS A 512 -9.07 15.61 -7.51
CA CYS A 512 -7.83 14.85 -7.41
C CYS A 512 -7.18 15.04 -6.04
N MET A 513 -6.19 14.22 -5.71
CA MET A 513 -5.28 14.45 -4.58
C MET A 513 -3.86 14.51 -5.14
N ALA A 514 -3.43 15.72 -5.49
CA ALA A 514 -2.14 15.94 -6.13
C ALA A 514 -1.35 17.04 -5.39
N PHE A 515 -0.02 17.02 -5.51
CA PHE A 515 0.82 18.09 -4.97
C PHE A 515 2.08 18.28 -5.79
N TYR A 516 2.76 19.40 -5.54
CA TYR A 516 4.14 19.61 -5.95
C TYR A 516 4.99 20.22 -4.83
N GLY A 517 6.30 20.04 -4.89
CA GLY A 517 7.30 20.62 -3.98
C GLY A 517 8.72 20.50 -4.54
N GLU A 518 9.68 21.21 -3.95
CA GLU A 518 11.07 21.28 -4.42
C GLU A 518 12.01 20.41 -3.58
N VAL A 519 12.98 19.76 -4.22
CA VAL A 519 14.03 18.98 -3.57
C VAL A 519 15.39 19.40 -4.13
N ARG A 520 16.25 19.94 -3.26
CA ARG A 520 17.64 20.29 -3.59
C ARG A 520 18.61 19.22 -3.11
N LEU A 521 19.53 18.80 -3.97
CA LEU A 521 20.51 17.74 -3.70
C LEU A 521 21.93 18.16 -4.11
N LYS A 522 22.87 18.03 -3.19
CA LYS A 522 24.31 18.11 -3.48
C LYS A 522 24.80 16.87 -4.23
N PRO A 523 26.00 16.92 -4.85
CA PRO A 523 26.62 15.75 -5.47
C PRO A 523 26.67 14.54 -4.53
N GLY A 524 26.11 13.40 -4.97
CA GLY A 524 26.03 12.16 -4.19
C GLY A 524 25.00 12.15 -3.07
N GLU A 525 24.26 13.24 -2.84
CA GLU A 525 23.20 13.30 -1.83
C GLU A 525 21.95 12.53 -2.30
N GLN A 526 21.23 11.98 -1.32
CA GLN A 526 19.95 11.31 -1.52
C GLN A 526 18.92 11.89 -0.54
N LYS A 527 17.69 12.14 -1.02
CA LYS A 527 16.55 12.55 -0.19
C LYS A 527 15.31 11.74 -0.55
N SER A 528 14.41 11.60 0.42
CA SER A 528 13.15 10.90 0.23
C SER A 528 11.95 11.81 0.47
N VAL A 529 10.92 11.64 -0.36
CA VAL A 529 9.60 12.24 -0.21
C VAL A 529 8.62 11.12 0.16
N GLU A 530 8.02 11.23 1.33
CA GLU A 530 7.06 10.25 1.87
C GLU A 530 5.64 10.75 1.63
N VAL A 531 4.79 9.89 1.05
CA VAL A 531 3.37 10.12 0.83
C VAL A 531 2.56 9.00 1.47
N THR A 532 1.60 9.36 2.31
CA THR A 532 0.69 8.38 2.94
C THR A 532 -0.73 8.66 2.50
N LEU A 533 -1.44 7.64 2.02
CA LEU A 533 -2.86 7.69 1.66
C LEU A 533 -3.66 6.86 2.66
N GLY A 534 -4.82 7.34 3.10
CA GLY A 534 -5.67 6.60 4.05
C GLY A 534 -7.15 6.65 3.71
N TYR A 535 -7.90 5.63 4.15
CA TYR A 535 -9.35 5.53 3.99
C TYR A 535 -10.08 5.48 5.35
N ALA A 536 -11.16 6.24 5.47
CA ALA A 536 -12.04 6.22 6.63
C ALA A 536 -13.51 6.37 6.25
N GLU A 537 -14.42 5.83 7.08
CA GLU A 537 -15.87 5.95 6.90
C GLU A 537 -16.47 7.11 7.71
N ASN A 538 -15.66 7.80 8.51
CA ASN A 538 -16.08 8.94 9.31
C ASN A 538 -14.96 9.98 9.48
N GLU A 539 -15.36 11.22 9.75
CA GLU A 539 -14.46 12.37 9.84
C GLU A 539 -13.44 12.23 10.99
N LYS A 540 -13.87 11.69 12.14
CA LYS A 540 -13.00 11.52 13.31
C LYS A 540 -11.83 10.59 13.00
N ASP A 541 -12.07 9.50 12.28
CA ASP A 541 -11.02 8.56 11.89
C ASP A 541 -10.16 9.14 10.75
N ALA A 542 -10.74 9.88 9.81
CA ALA A 542 -9.98 10.61 8.79
C ALA A 542 -8.98 11.60 9.43
N LEU A 543 -9.40 12.35 10.45
CA LEU A 543 -8.50 13.24 11.20
C LEU A 543 -7.36 12.48 11.89
N LYS A 544 -7.61 11.30 12.46
CA LYS A 544 -6.55 10.45 13.02
C LYS A 544 -5.57 9.96 11.95
N LEU A 545 -6.06 9.65 10.75
CA LEU A 545 -5.22 9.22 9.63
C LEU A 545 -4.33 10.34 9.12
N LEU A 546 -4.74 11.61 9.22
CA LEU A 546 -3.90 12.77 8.93
C LEU A 546 -2.85 13.04 10.03
N GLU A 547 -3.20 12.84 11.30
CA GLU A 547 -2.29 13.09 12.42
C GLU A 547 -1.18 12.06 12.57
N ARG A 548 -1.46 10.77 12.30
CA ARG A 548 -0.50 9.67 12.53
C ARG A 548 0.81 9.81 11.74
N PRO A 549 0.82 10.09 10.42
CA PRO A 549 2.05 10.20 9.63
C PRO A 549 2.98 11.36 10.02
N LYS A 550 2.46 12.32 10.80
CA LYS A 550 3.23 13.43 11.38
C LYS A 550 4.14 12.99 12.53
N SER A 551 3.86 11.84 13.13
CA SER A 551 4.69 11.24 14.17
C SER A 551 5.99 10.70 13.56
N VAL A 552 7.14 11.02 14.16
CA VAL A 552 8.44 10.46 13.74
C VAL A 552 8.46 8.93 13.89
N TYR A 553 7.71 8.39 14.86
CA TYR A 553 7.56 6.95 15.03
C TYR A 553 6.87 6.28 13.85
N PHE A 554 6.01 6.97 13.09
CA PHE A 554 5.34 6.39 11.93
C PHE A 554 6.35 5.92 10.88
N GLY A 555 7.32 6.77 10.53
CA GLY A 555 8.38 6.43 9.58
C GLY A 555 9.31 5.32 10.08
N LYS A 556 9.60 5.27 11.38
CA LYS A 556 10.37 4.17 12.00
C LYS A 556 9.60 2.85 11.98
N SER A 557 8.29 2.89 12.25
CA SER A 557 7.43 1.72 12.19
C SER A 557 7.34 1.15 10.78
N LEU A 558 7.28 1.97 9.71
CA LEU A 558 7.25 1.47 8.33
C LEU A 558 8.46 0.59 7.96
N LYS A 559 9.62 0.81 8.60
CA LYS A 559 10.85 0.04 8.36
C LYS A 559 10.94 -1.27 9.15
N SER A 560 9.94 -1.58 9.98
CA SER A 560 9.89 -2.83 10.75
C SER A 560 9.20 -3.94 9.94
N PRO A 561 9.88 -5.05 9.61
CA PRO A 561 9.30 -6.17 8.87
C PRO A 561 8.03 -6.76 9.52
N GLN A 562 7.92 -6.68 10.85
CA GLN A 562 6.78 -7.19 11.63
C GLN A 562 5.49 -6.37 11.42
N THR A 563 5.61 -5.04 11.32
CA THR A 563 4.43 -4.18 11.13
C THR A 563 3.75 -4.33 9.76
N VAL A 564 4.42 -5.00 8.82
CA VAL A 564 3.87 -5.31 7.50
C VAL A 564 3.31 -6.74 7.43
N ASN A 565 3.72 -7.65 8.32
CA ASN A 565 3.38 -9.09 8.26
C ASN A 565 2.36 -9.58 9.30
N ASP A 566 2.23 -8.95 10.47
CA ASP A 566 1.55 -9.55 11.64
C ASP A 566 0.02 -9.74 11.51
N LYS A 567 -0.61 -9.24 10.44
CA LYS A 567 -2.07 -9.31 10.25
C LYS A 567 -2.53 -9.76 8.87
N THR A 568 -1.63 -10.05 7.94
CA THR A 568 -2.06 -10.62 6.66
C THR A 568 -2.53 -12.05 6.90
N GLU A 569 -3.83 -12.27 7.13
CA GLU A 569 -4.47 -13.60 7.17
C GLU A 569 -4.20 -14.44 5.91
N ILE A 570 -3.69 -13.80 4.87
CA ILE A 570 -3.38 -14.38 3.59
C ILE A 570 -2.01 -15.08 3.67
N LYS A 571 -2.03 -16.34 4.12
CA LYS A 571 -0.93 -17.30 3.96
C LYS A 571 -0.88 -17.80 2.51
N LEU A 572 -0.59 -16.92 1.55
CA LEU A 572 -0.45 -17.35 0.14
C LEU A 572 0.75 -18.27 0.01
N THR A 573 0.50 -19.48 -0.46
CA THR A 573 1.57 -20.31 -1.02
C THR A 573 2.15 -19.63 -2.26
N GLY A 574 3.42 -19.89 -2.59
CA GLY A 574 4.04 -19.34 -3.81
C GLY A 574 3.24 -19.72 -5.08
N LYS A 575 2.67 -20.93 -5.12
CA LYS A 575 1.78 -21.39 -6.20
C LYS A 575 0.49 -20.58 -6.30
N ALA A 576 -0.18 -20.28 -5.18
CA ALA A 576 -1.39 -19.46 -5.18
C ALA A 576 -1.11 -18.03 -5.71
N TYR A 577 0.05 -17.47 -5.37
CA TYR A 577 0.51 -16.20 -5.91
C TYR A 577 0.84 -16.25 -7.41
N GLU A 578 1.39 -17.37 -7.91
CA GLU A 578 1.60 -17.58 -9.34
C GLU A 578 0.29 -17.71 -10.12
N TYR A 579 -0.70 -18.45 -9.60
CA TYR A 579 -2.04 -18.53 -10.17
C TYR A 579 -2.67 -17.16 -10.27
N PHE A 580 -2.63 -16.41 -9.17
CA PHE A 580 -3.05 -15.01 -9.13
C PHE A 580 -2.37 -14.18 -10.24
N ASN A 581 -1.04 -14.20 -10.31
CA ASN A 581 -0.29 -13.38 -11.25
C ASN A 581 -0.53 -13.76 -12.72
N ALA A 582 -0.88 -15.01 -12.99
CA ALA A 582 -1.27 -15.48 -14.33
C ALA A 582 -2.70 -15.06 -14.73
N LEU A 583 -3.53 -14.70 -13.75
CA LEU A 583 -4.95 -14.44 -13.89
C LEU A 583 -5.28 -12.95 -13.87
N PHE A 584 -4.85 -12.25 -12.83
CA PHE A 584 -5.35 -10.91 -12.53
C PHE A 584 -5.03 -9.90 -13.63
N GLY A 585 -3.79 -9.87 -14.13
CA GLY A 585 -3.44 -9.04 -15.28
C GLY A 585 -4.26 -9.37 -16.53
N ALA A 586 -4.55 -10.66 -16.78
CA ALA A 586 -5.38 -11.05 -17.91
C ALA A 586 -6.85 -10.62 -17.70
N LEU A 587 -7.39 -10.76 -16.48
CA LEU A 587 -8.72 -10.29 -16.12
C LEU A 587 -8.84 -8.77 -16.28
N CYS A 588 -7.79 -8.02 -15.95
CA CYS A 588 -7.78 -6.56 -16.07
C CYS A 588 -7.51 -6.05 -17.49
N TYR A 589 -6.85 -6.80 -18.38
CA TYR A 589 -6.38 -6.23 -19.66
C TYR A 589 -6.75 -7.04 -20.92
N VAL A 590 -7.26 -8.26 -20.80
CA VAL A 590 -7.62 -9.08 -21.98
C VAL A 590 -9.15 -9.10 -22.14
N PRO A 591 -9.69 -8.66 -23.28
CA PRO A 591 -11.13 -8.77 -23.59
C PRO A 591 -11.51 -10.19 -24.03
N TYR A 592 -12.82 -10.48 -24.07
CA TYR A 592 -13.31 -11.68 -24.77
C TYR A 592 -13.04 -11.53 -26.27
N SER A 593 -12.61 -12.61 -26.94
CA SER A 593 -12.46 -12.59 -28.40
C SER A 593 -13.80 -12.77 -29.10
N ASP A 594 -13.96 -12.19 -30.29
CA ASP A 594 -15.15 -12.34 -31.15
C ASP A 594 -15.58 -13.81 -31.33
N GLY A 595 -14.61 -14.72 -31.46
CA GLY A 595 -14.88 -16.14 -31.59
C GLY A 595 -15.52 -16.75 -30.33
N LYS A 596 -15.20 -16.24 -29.14
CA LYS A 596 -15.83 -16.66 -27.87
C LYS A 596 -17.22 -16.05 -27.71
N LEU A 597 -17.37 -14.76 -28.01
CA LEU A 597 -18.69 -14.10 -27.99
C LEU A 597 -19.68 -14.77 -28.95
N LYS A 598 -19.23 -15.15 -30.15
CA LYS A 598 -20.05 -15.92 -31.10
C LYS A 598 -20.46 -17.30 -30.55
N LYS A 599 -19.58 -17.99 -29.82
CA LYS A 599 -19.92 -19.27 -29.18
C LYS A 599 -20.92 -19.11 -28.04
N LEU A 600 -20.76 -18.07 -27.21
CA LEU A 600 -21.73 -17.70 -26.17
C LEU A 600 -23.11 -17.40 -26.76
N ALA A 601 -23.17 -16.60 -27.83
CA ALA A 601 -24.42 -16.26 -28.51
C ALA A 601 -25.08 -17.46 -29.21
N ALA A 602 -24.28 -18.42 -29.68
CA ALA A 602 -24.76 -19.63 -30.37
C ALA A 602 -25.05 -20.81 -29.43
N ASP A 603 -24.83 -20.67 -28.13
CA ASP A 603 -25.01 -21.75 -27.17
C ASP A 603 -26.48 -22.16 -27.04
N LYS A 604 -26.79 -23.37 -27.53
CA LYS A 604 -28.14 -23.95 -27.50
C LYS A 604 -28.43 -24.75 -26.23
N THR A 605 -27.40 -25.05 -25.43
CA THR A 605 -27.52 -25.88 -24.22
C THR A 605 -28.05 -25.10 -23.02
N GLY A 606 -27.96 -23.76 -23.06
CA GLY A 606 -28.31 -22.89 -21.94
C GLY A 606 -27.23 -22.80 -20.85
N LEU A 607 -26.09 -23.47 -21.03
CA LEU A 607 -24.93 -23.40 -20.13
C LEU A 607 -24.43 -21.96 -19.96
N SER A 608 -24.42 -21.17 -21.04
CA SER A 608 -24.13 -19.73 -21.03
C SER A 608 -25.06 -18.97 -20.07
N LYS A 609 -26.37 -19.17 -20.15
CA LYS A 609 -27.34 -18.49 -19.26
C LYS A 609 -27.10 -18.79 -17.78
N THR A 610 -26.57 -19.97 -17.46
CA THR A 610 -26.24 -20.40 -16.09
C THR A 610 -24.91 -19.85 -15.60
N ILE A 611 -23.87 -19.86 -16.46
CA ILE A 611 -22.48 -19.49 -16.11
C ILE A 611 -22.23 -17.98 -16.24
N THR A 612 -22.93 -17.31 -17.16
CA THR A 612 -22.73 -15.91 -17.57
C THR A 612 -24.00 -15.08 -17.37
N SER A 613 -24.76 -15.37 -16.31
CA SER A 613 -25.99 -14.63 -15.95
C SER A 613 -25.78 -13.12 -15.76
N ASP A 614 -24.52 -12.68 -15.68
CA ASP A 614 -24.07 -11.31 -15.86
C ASP A 614 -22.99 -11.28 -16.96
N PHE A 615 -23.33 -10.80 -18.16
CA PHE A 615 -22.41 -10.69 -19.31
C PHE A 615 -21.18 -9.83 -19.00
N CYS A 616 -21.22 -9.02 -17.93
CA CYS A 616 -20.11 -8.17 -17.52
C CYS A 616 -18.99 -8.95 -16.79
N ARG A 617 -19.27 -10.16 -16.27
CA ARG A 617 -18.32 -10.90 -15.42
C ARG A 617 -17.58 -11.98 -16.21
N LYS A 618 -16.24 -11.91 -16.18
CA LYS A 618 -15.37 -12.90 -16.82
C LYS A 618 -15.46 -14.25 -16.08
N ALA A 619 -15.65 -15.36 -16.81
CA ALA A 619 -15.71 -16.70 -16.22
C ALA A 619 -14.39 -17.46 -16.39
N LEU A 620 -13.78 -17.91 -15.30
CA LEU A 620 -12.59 -18.77 -15.29
C LEU A 620 -13.00 -20.24 -15.28
N TYR A 621 -12.22 -21.10 -15.94
CA TYR A 621 -12.46 -22.54 -15.94
C TYR A 621 -11.30 -23.31 -15.30
N PHE A 622 -11.62 -24.17 -14.34
CA PHE A 622 -10.70 -25.13 -13.74
C PHE A 622 -11.18 -26.55 -14.01
N GLY A 623 -10.35 -27.36 -14.68
CA GLY A 623 -10.65 -28.76 -14.92
C GLY A 623 -10.16 -29.62 -13.75
N PHE A 624 -11.06 -30.08 -12.90
CA PHE A 624 -10.75 -30.90 -11.73
C PHE A 624 -10.66 -32.39 -12.08
N ASN A 625 -9.49 -32.98 -11.88
CA ASN A 625 -9.20 -34.40 -12.03
C ASN A 625 -8.03 -34.80 -11.10
N GLU A 626 -7.65 -36.09 -11.10
CA GLU A 626 -6.59 -36.61 -10.23
C GLU A 626 -5.24 -35.88 -10.37
N LYS A 627 -4.93 -35.29 -11.53
CA LYS A 627 -3.68 -34.56 -11.77
C LYS A 627 -3.72 -33.09 -11.34
N THR A 628 -4.90 -32.49 -11.29
CA THR A 628 -5.08 -31.05 -11.01
C THR A 628 -5.63 -30.78 -9.62
N GLU A 629 -6.05 -31.81 -8.91
CA GLU A 629 -6.60 -31.69 -7.56
C GLU A 629 -5.60 -31.14 -6.54
N GLU A 630 -4.32 -31.50 -6.68
CA GLU A 630 -3.25 -31.00 -5.80
C GLU A 630 -3.05 -29.49 -5.94
N ASP A 631 -3.41 -28.90 -7.09
CA ASP A 631 -3.29 -27.46 -7.36
C ASP A 631 -4.60 -26.69 -7.11
N PHE A 632 -5.70 -27.40 -6.83
CA PHE A 632 -7.03 -26.80 -6.75
C PHE A 632 -7.19 -25.89 -5.52
N ASP A 633 -6.58 -26.27 -4.39
CA ASP A 633 -6.66 -25.47 -3.16
C ASP A 633 -5.96 -24.12 -3.36
N GLU A 634 -4.73 -24.12 -3.91
CA GLU A 634 -3.98 -22.92 -4.23
C GLU A 634 -4.65 -22.06 -5.30
N PHE A 635 -5.31 -22.68 -6.28
CA PHE A 635 -6.07 -21.95 -7.28
C PHE A 635 -7.28 -21.24 -6.65
N VAL A 636 -8.02 -21.92 -5.78
CA VAL A 636 -9.17 -21.33 -5.06
C VAL A 636 -8.72 -20.20 -4.14
N GLU A 637 -7.60 -20.36 -3.43
CA GLU A 637 -6.99 -19.29 -2.63
C GLU A 637 -6.64 -18.06 -3.49
N GLY A 638 -5.98 -18.26 -4.63
CA GLY A 638 -5.68 -17.18 -5.58
C GLY A 638 -6.94 -16.51 -6.12
N PHE A 639 -7.99 -17.28 -6.41
CA PHE A 639 -9.30 -16.77 -6.84
C PHE A 639 -9.97 -15.91 -5.76
N GLU A 640 -10.02 -16.38 -4.51
CA GLU A 640 -10.59 -15.61 -3.39
C GLU A 640 -9.81 -14.32 -3.14
N LEU A 641 -8.48 -14.36 -3.26
CA LEU A 641 -7.62 -13.18 -3.16
C LEU A 641 -8.00 -12.11 -4.19
N MET A 642 -8.08 -12.47 -5.48
CA MET A 642 -8.43 -11.54 -6.56
C MET A 642 -9.75 -10.83 -6.28
N ARG A 643 -10.75 -11.59 -5.85
CA ARG A 643 -12.09 -11.06 -5.55
C ARG A 643 -12.08 -10.12 -4.34
N SER A 644 -11.20 -10.38 -3.37
CA SER A 644 -11.02 -9.47 -2.23
C SER A 644 -10.43 -8.11 -2.60
N PHE A 645 -9.94 -7.95 -3.84
CA PHE A 645 -9.51 -6.69 -4.45
C PHE A 645 -10.52 -6.14 -5.46
N GLY A 646 -11.77 -6.61 -5.44
CA GLY A 646 -12.83 -6.11 -6.31
C GLY A 646 -12.81 -6.66 -7.75
N ALA A 647 -12.01 -7.68 -8.05
CA ALA A 647 -12.07 -8.34 -9.37
C ALA A 647 -13.27 -9.28 -9.44
N GLU A 648 -14.41 -8.78 -9.92
CA GLU A 648 -15.64 -9.57 -10.05
C GLU A 648 -15.56 -10.59 -11.21
N CYS A 649 -15.37 -11.87 -10.87
CA CYS A 649 -15.31 -12.97 -11.83
C CYS A 649 -15.98 -14.24 -11.28
N ASN A 650 -16.44 -15.10 -12.19
CA ASN A 650 -17.02 -16.41 -11.86
C ASN A 650 -15.98 -17.51 -12.03
N LEU A 651 -16.08 -18.59 -11.25
CA LEU A 651 -15.27 -19.80 -11.41
C LEU A 651 -16.15 -20.98 -11.82
N VAL A 652 -15.79 -21.65 -12.91
CA VAL A 652 -16.40 -22.89 -13.37
C VAL A 652 -15.45 -24.04 -13.08
N VAL A 653 -15.88 -25.00 -12.28
CA VAL A 653 -15.13 -26.22 -11.96
C VAL A 653 -15.73 -27.37 -12.74
N GLY A 654 -15.04 -27.77 -13.81
CA GLY A 654 -15.44 -28.92 -14.63
C GLY A 654 -14.86 -30.22 -14.09
N TYR A 655 -15.67 -31.26 -13.97
CA TYR A 655 -15.23 -32.60 -13.57
C TYR A 655 -15.93 -33.67 -14.41
N VAL A 656 -15.38 -34.88 -14.49
CA VAL A 656 -16.00 -36.01 -15.19
C VAL A 656 -16.32 -37.09 -14.17
N GLU A 657 -17.58 -37.49 -14.08
CA GLU A 657 -18.02 -38.58 -13.21
C GLU A 657 -19.27 -39.23 -13.77
N SER A 658 -19.34 -40.57 -13.76
CA SER A 658 -20.45 -41.33 -14.33
C SER A 658 -21.70 -41.43 -13.45
N ASP A 659 -21.58 -41.05 -12.17
CA ASP A 659 -22.68 -41.08 -11.21
C ASP A 659 -23.28 -39.69 -11.02
N PHE A 660 -24.55 -39.54 -11.40
CA PHE A 660 -25.27 -38.25 -11.40
C PHE A 660 -25.71 -37.76 -10.01
N TYR A 661 -25.62 -38.58 -8.95
CA TYR A 661 -26.03 -38.20 -7.59
C TYR A 661 -24.87 -38.29 -6.58
N GLY A 662 -24.27 -37.13 -6.26
CA GLY A 662 -23.37 -37.02 -5.10
C GLY A 662 -22.10 -37.89 -5.19
N GLY A 663 -21.58 -38.05 -6.40
CA GLY A 663 -20.38 -38.84 -6.66
C GLY A 663 -19.15 -38.40 -5.85
N LYS A 664 -18.13 -39.26 -5.84
CA LYS A 664 -16.93 -39.11 -5.01
C LYS A 664 -16.14 -37.86 -5.41
N THR A 665 -16.08 -37.55 -6.70
CA THR A 665 -15.35 -36.39 -7.23
C THR A 665 -16.08 -35.10 -6.88
N TYR A 666 -17.41 -35.06 -7.07
CA TYR A 666 -18.22 -33.92 -6.67
C TYR A 666 -18.08 -33.58 -5.18
N ARG A 667 -18.11 -34.59 -4.29
CA ARG A 667 -17.92 -34.39 -2.85
C ARG A 667 -16.53 -33.87 -2.47
N ARG A 668 -15.49 -34.27 -3.19
CA ARG A 668 -14.12 -33.76 -2.98
C ARG A 668 -14.04 -32.27 -3.32
N ILE A 669 -14.62 -31.87 -4.45
CA ILE A 669 -14.72 -30.45 -4.83
C ILE A 669 -15.47 -29.66 -3.76
N LEU A 670 -16.63 -30.17 -3.30
CA LEU A 670 -17.42 -29.54 -2.24
C LEU A 670 -16.68 -29.38 -0.92
N SER A 671 -15.79 -30.32 -0.56
CA SER A 671 -14.99 -30.20 0.67
C SER A 671 -13.97 -29.06 0.64
N LYS A 672 -13.63 -28.57 -0.56
CA LYS A 672 -12.59 -27.56 -0.79
C LYS A 672 -13.15 -26.16 -1.07
N ILE A 673 -14.46 -26.02 -1.27
CA ILE A 673 -15.13 -24.74 -1.55
C ILE A 673 -16.18 -24.42 -0.48
N LYS A 674 -16.22 -23.16 -0.03
CA LYS A 674 -17.25 -22.68 0.90
C LYS A 674 -18.65 -22.82 0.27
N SER A 675 -19.58 -23.47 0.95
CA SER A 675 -20.94 -23.70 0.43
C SER A 675 -21.70 -22.42 0.07
N SER A 676 -21.38 -21.28 0.71
CA SER A 676 -22.03 -19.99 0.48
C SER A 676 -21.79 -19.38 -0.90
N VAL A 677 -20.71 -19.77 -1.59
CA VAL A 677 -20.33 -19.21 -2.90
C VAL A 677 -20.79 -20.09 -4.09
N ILE A 678 -21.24 -21.31 -3.81
CA ILE A 678 -21.65 -22.28 -4.84
C ILE A 678 -23.00 -21.87 -5.45
N GLY A 679 -23.08 -21.93 -6.78
CA GLY A 679 -24.27 -21.53 -7.56
C GLY A 679 -24.48 -20.02 -7.66
N LYS A 680 -23.56 -19.23 -7.10
CA LYS A 680 -23.53 -17.77 -7.22
C LYS A 680 -22.27 -17.30 -7.94
N GLU A 681 -21.12 -17.78 -7.46
CA GLU A 681 -19.80 -17.30 -7.85
C GLU A 681 -18.93 -18.46 -8.34
N VAL A 682 -19.17 -19.66 -7.79
CA VAL A 682 -18.54 -20.91 -8.23
C VAL A 682 -19.61 -21.86 -8.76
N PHE A 683 -19.42 -22.35 -9.99
CA PHE A 683 -20.31 -23.27 -10.68
C PHE A 683 -19.58 -24.60 -10.91
N ILE A 684 -20.16 -25.69 -10.42
CA ILE A 684 -19.56 -27.03 -10.55
C ILE A 684 -20.34 -27.78 -11.64
N VAL A 685 -19.65 -28.25 -12.68
CA VAL A 685 -20.27 -28.82 -13.88
C VAL A 685 -19.71 -30.22 -14.16
N ASN A 686 -20.59 -31.21 -14.22
CA ASN A 686 -20.22 -32.55 -14.70
C ASN A 686 -20.17 -32.53 -16.23
N LEU A 687 -19.05 -32.96 -16.80
CA LEU A 687 -18.80 -32.90 -18.24
C LEU A 687 -19.21 -34.18 -18.99
N GLU A 688 -19.74 -35.19 -18.30
CA GLU A 688 -20.25 -36.40 -18.93
C GLU A 688 -21.47 -36.10 -19.81
N GLY A 689 -21.54 -36.71 -20.99
CA GLY A 689 -22.65 -36.56 -21.94
C GLY A 689 -22.57 -35.36 -22.88
N GLU A 690 -22.31 -34.14 -22.41
CA GLU A 690 -22.36 -32.91 -23.24
C GLU A 690 -21.26 -31.84 -22.95
N GLY A 691 -20.30 -32.08 -22.06
CA GLY A 691 -19.50 -31.01 -21.44
C GLY A 691 -18.18 -30.55 -22.09
N LYS A 692 -17.77 -31.04 -23.27
CA LYS A 692 -16.45 -30.67 -23.85
C LYS A 692 -16.36 -29.21 -24.35
N ASP A 693 -17.47 -28.48 -24.43
CA ASP A 693 -17.50 -27.09 -24.90
C ASP A 693 -17.49 -26.03 -23.78
N VAL A 694 -17.69 -26.42 -22.51
CA VAL A 694 -17.71 -25.50 -21.35
C VAL A 694 -16.40 -24.71 -21.24
N GLU A 695 -15.27 -25.39 -21.42
CA GLU A 695 -13.94 -24.76 -21.45
C GLU A 695 -13.82 -23.67 -22.52
N LYS A 696 -14.44 -23.88 -23.69
CA LYS A 696 -14.37 -22.95 -24.84
C LYS A 696 -15.24 -21.71 -24.63
N LEU A 697 -16.23 -21.78 -23.74
CA LEU A 697 -17.10 -20.65 -23.37
C LEU A 697 -16.45 -19.76 -22.31
N CYS A 698 -15.50 -20.29 -21.52
CA CYS A 698 -14.85 -19.55 -20.46
C CYS A 698 -13.76 -18.60 -20.97
N PHE A 699 -13.50 -17.53 -20.22
CA PHE A 699 -12.50 -16.52 -20.51
C PHE A 699 -11.08 -17.11 -20.56
N LYS A 700 -10.74 -17.99 -19.61
CA LYS A 700 -9.45 -18.69 -19.55
C LYS A 700 -9.60 -20.06 -18.89
N SER A 701 -8.83 -21.05 -19.34
CA SER A 701 -8.87 -22.44 -18.91
C SER A 701 -7.57 -22.87 -18.23
N PHE A 702 -7.68 -23.78 -17.26
CA PHE A 702 -6.57 -24.30 -16.46
C PHE A 702 -6.54 -25.84 -16.40
N SER A 703 -6.79 -26.50 -17.53
CA SER A 703 -6.63 -27.94 -17.70
C SER A 703 -5.15 -28.33 -17.92
N GLY A 704 -4.36 -28.36 -16.85
CA GLY A 704 -2.94 -28.77 -16.87
C GLY A 704 -1.99 -27.60 -17.15
N PHE A 705 -1.25 -27.17 -16.14
CA PHE A 705 -0.37 -26.01 -16.22
C PHE A 705 0.99 -26.42 -16.81
N ASP A 706 1.24 -26.09 -18.08
CA ASP A 706 2.58 -26.14 -18.69
C ASP A 706 3.15 -24.71 -18.72
N GLU A 707 4.42 -24.53 -18.33
CA GLU A 707 5.16 -23.24 -18.29
C GLU A 707 5.21 -22.50 -19.64
N LYS A 708 4.67 -23.09 -20.70
CA LYS A 708 4.64 -22.58 -22.08
C LYS A 708 3.71 -21.39 -22.32
N HIS A 709 3.03 -20.85 -21.31
CA HIS A 709 2.21 -19.64 -21.41
C HIS A 709 3.04 -18.35 -21.49
N LYS A 710 4.13 -18.37 -22.27
CA LYS A 710 4.92 -17.16 -22.58
C LYS A 710 4.07 -16.25 -23.45
N LEU A 711 3.72 -15.11 -22.86
CA LEU A 711 2.94 -14.08 -23.51
C LEU A 711 3.74 -13.45 -24.65
N PRO A 712 3.07 -13.09 -25.75
CA PRO A 712 3.71 -12.38 -26.85
C PRO A 712 4.32 -11.08 -26.33
N VAL A 713 5.54 -10.79 -26.76
CA VAL A 713 6.29 -9.59 -26.43
C VAL A 713 6.00 -8.54 -27.51
N ALA A 714 5.20 -7.52 -27.21
CA ALA A 714 5.02 -6.39 -28.10
C ALA A 714 5.99 -5.26 -27.72
N LYS A 715 6.64 -4.68 -28.74
CA LYS A 715 7.43 -3.46 -28.59
C LYS A 715 6.49 -2.27 -28.83
N PRO A 716 6.13 -1.46 -27.82
CA PRO A 716 5.45 -0.20 -28.09
C PRO A 716 6.49 0.73 -28.74
N LYS A 717 6.33 0.93 -30.04
CA LYS A 717 7.10 1.90 -30.80
C LYS A 717 6.18 3.07 -31.09
N ASN A 718 6.58 4.22 -30.56
CA ASN A 718 6.17 5.59 -30.91
C ASN A 718 5.16 6.24 -29.95
N ARG A 719 5.60 7.36 -29.36
CA ARG A 719 4.72 8.38 -28.78
C ARG A 719 3.83 8.94 -29.90
N LYS A 720 2.53 8.92 -29.69
CA LYS A 720 1.52 9.56 -30.54
C LYS A 720 1.76 11.07 -30.54
N LYS A 721 1.73 11.71 -31.71
CA LYS A 721 1.71 13.18 -31.84
C LYS A 721 0.27 13.63 -32.12
N THR A 722 -0.09 14.81 -31.63
CA THR A 722 -1.36 15.47 -31.96
C THR A 722 -1.22 16.18 -33.30
N ALA A 723 -2.19 16.02 -34.20
CA ALA A 723 -2.23 16.79 -35.43
C ALA A 723 -2.60 18.26 -35.13
N LYS A 724 -2.29 19.18 -36.05
CA LYS A 724 -2.71 20.58 -35.92
C LYS A 724 -4.11 20.77 -36.51
N PRO A 725 -4.98 21.60 -35.92
CA PRO A 725 -6.29 21.89 -36.50
C PRO A 725 -6.14 22.71 -37.77
N TRP A 726 -7.09 22.59 -38.70
CA TRP A 726 -7.19 23.50 -39.85
C TRP A 726 -7.53 24.91 -39.35
N LYS A 727 -6.98 25.94 -40.01
CA LYS A 727 -7.43 27.32 -39.80
C LYS A 727 -8.64 27.58 -40.70
N ILE A 728 -9.77 27.90 -40.10
CA ILE A 728 -11.02 28.20 -40.80
C ILE A 728 -11.48 29.59 -40.35
N ASP A 729 -11.58 30.50 -41.31
CA ASP A 729 -12.21 31.81 -41.10
C ASP A 729 -13.72 31.61 -41.13
N GLY A 730 -14.43 32.14 -40.13
CA GLY A 730 -15.88 32.00 -40.04
C GLY A 730 -16.60 33.33 -39.95
N ASP A 731 -17.91 33.26 -40.13
CA ASP A 731 -18.76 34.43 -40.32
C ASP A 731 -18.92 35.23 -39.02
N PHE A 732 -18.97 34.54 -37.87
CA PHE A 732 -18.98 35.18 -36.55
C PHE A 732 -18.49 34.24 -35.43
N ASP A 733 -17.75 34.82 -34.47
CA ASP A 733 -17.11 34.11 -33.35
C ASP A 733 -18.10 33.82 -32.22
N VAL A 734 -18.04 32.61 -31.65
CA VAL A 734 -18.86 32.16 -30.52
C VAL A 734 -18.02 31.67 -29.33
N GLY A 735 -16.81 32.23 -29.18
CA GLY A 735 -15.91 32.01 -28.06
C GLY A 735 -14.79 31.03 -28.39
N ASN A 736 -15.09 29.73 -28.45
CA ASN A 736 -14.10 28.67 -28.76
C ASN A 736 -14.26 28.08 -30.17
N GLY A 737 -15.11 28.69 -30.98
CA GLY A 737 -15.37 28.29 -32.34
C GLY A 737 -16.05 29.41 -33.12
N THR A 738 -16.51 29.09 -34.30
CA THR A 738 -17.17 30.04 -35.19
C THR A 738 -18.31 29.33 -35.90
N PHE A 739 -19.38 30.05 -36.18
CA PHE A 739 -20.34 29.59 -37.17
C PHE A 739 -19.78 29.88 -38.56
N VAL A 740 -20.00 28.93 -39.47
CA VAL A 740 -19.60 29.05 -40.88
C VAL A 740 -20.79 28.65 -41.74
N THR A 741 -21.03 29.45 -42.77
CA THR A 741 -22.00 29.17 -43.82
C THR A 741 -21.27 28.65 -45.06
N MET A 742 -21.50 27.39 -45.45
CA MET A 742 -21.06 26.90 -46.77
C MET A 742 -22.27 26.49 -47.60
N GLY A 743 -22.50 27.22 -48.70
CA GLY A 743 -23.71 27.08 -49.50
C GLY A 743 -24.95 27.52 -48.72
N ASN A 744 -25.99 26.69 -48.66
CA ASN A 744 -27.25 26.96 -47.95
C ASN A 744 -27.32 26.32 -46.53
N LYS A 745 -26.18 25.93 -45.96
CA LYS A 745 -26.11 25.25 -44.66
C LYS A 745 -25.20 26.00 -43.70
N ASN A 746 -25.62 26.07 -42.44
CA ASN A 746 -24.86 26.64 -41.34
C ASN A 746 -24.39 25.52 -40.42
N PHE A 747 -23.15 25.59 -39.98
CA PHE A 747 -22.56 24.62 -39.07
C PHE A 747 -21.62 25.30 -38.08
N TYR A 748 -21.36 24.62 -36.96
CA TYR A 748 -20.40 25.08 -35.97
C TYR A 748 -19.02 24.47 -36.25
N VAL A 749 -17.98 25.31 -36.23
CA VAL A 749 -16.59 24.89 -36.36
C VAL A 749 -15.85 25.24 -35.08
N SER A 750 -15.29 24.24 -34.40
CA SER A 750 -14.35 24.48 -33.31
C SER A 750 -12.98 24.90 -33.89
N LYS A 751 -12.41 26.00 -33.38
CA LYS A 751 -11.07 26.49 -33.78
C LYS A 751 -9.93 25.69 -33.10
N GLY A 752 -10.27 24.60 -32.42
CA GLY A 752 -9.43 23.94 -31.44
C GLY A 752 -9.64 24.57 -30.05
N MET A 753 -9.70 23.72 -29.03
CA MET A 753 -10.07 24.13 -27.68
C MET A 753 -8.98 24.92 -26.93
N LYS A 754 -9.40 25.94 -26.16
CA LYS A 754 -8.60 26.48 -25.05
C LYS A 754 -8.58 25.50 -23.87
N ALA A 755 -7.50 25.51 -23.08
CA ALA A 755 -7.25 24.53 -22.02
C ALA A 755 -8.29 24.56 -20.86
N ASP A 756 -9.09 25.63 -20.77
CA ASP A 756 -10.05 25.93 -19.70
C ASP A 756 -11.53 25.94 -20.15
N ALA A 757 -11.81 25.62 -21.42
CA ALA A 757 -13.18 25.61 -21.95
C ALA A 757 -13.85 24.23 -21.86
N LEU A 758 -15.18 24.13 -21.76
CA LEU A 758 -15.95 22.87 -21.88
C LEU A 758 -16.08 22.44 -23.35
N PRO A 759 -16.04 21.12 -23.65
CA PRO A 759 -16.04 20.66 -25.04
C PRO A 759 -17.42 20.88 -25.64
N TYR A 760 -17.46 21.26 -26.91
CA TYR A 760 -18.71 21.23 -27.66
C TYR A 760 -18.98 19.79 -28.07
N SER A 761 -20.22 19.34 -27.86
CA SER A 761 -20.69 18.02 -28.22
C SER A 761 -21.86 18.11 -29.18
N ASP A 762 -21.94 17.19 -30.13
CA ASP A 762 -23.11 17.01 -30.98
C ASP A 762 -23.61 15.57 -30.91
N VAL A 763 -24.89 15.40 -31.20
CA VAL A 763 -25.60 14.13 -31.15
C VAL A 763 -26.17 13.85 -32.54
N VAL A 764 -25.59 12.87 -33.22
CA VAL A 764 -26.09 12.39 -34.52
C VAL A 764 -26.87 11.11 -34.27
N ALA A 765 -28.18 11.15 -34.47
CA ALA A 765 -29.07 10.03 -34.19
C ALA A 765 -30.03 9.76 -35.34
N GLU A 766 -30.30 8.47 -35.55
CA GLU A 766 -31.26 7.90 -36.48
C GLU A 766 -32.20 6.95 -35.69
N PRO A 767 -33.31 6.45 -36.26
CA PRO A 767 -34.36 5.76 -35.49
C PRO A 767 -33.90 4.56 -34.64
N ARG A 768 -32.77 3.94 -34.98
CA ARG A 768 -32.26 2.72 -34.31
C ARG A 768 -30.87 2.85 -33.70
N GLY A 769 -30.27 4.02 -33.72
CA GLY A 769 -28.93 4.22 -33.17
C GLY A 769 -28.40 5.62 -33.38
N GLY A 770 -27.21 5.88 -32.86
CA GLY A 770 -26.57 7.18 -33.00
C GLY A 770 -25.20 7.20 -32.35
N PHE A 771 -24.59 8.38 -32.38
CA PHE A 771 -23.34 8.63 -31.69
C PHE A 771 -23.30 10.06 -31.14
N VAL A 772 -22.54 10.21 -30.06
CA VAL A 772 -22.11 11.51 -29.53
C VAL A 772 -20.69 11.73 -30.03
N ALA A 773 -20.40 12.90 -30.57
CA ALA A 773 -19.04 13.31 -30.90
C ALA A 773 -18.75 14.66 -30.25
N THR A 774 -17.50 14.85 -29.81
CA THR A 774 -17.05 16.09 -29.19
C THR A 774 -15.89 16.71 -29.96
N ASP A 775 -15.70 18.01 -29.82
CA ASP A 775 -14.66 18.75 -30.56
C ASP A 775 -13.22 18.46 -30.08
N ASN A 776 -13.07 17.66 -29.03
CA ASN A 776 -11.78 17.07 -28.62
C ASN A 776 -11.60 15.62 -29.09
N GLY A 777 -12.48 15.13 -29.97
CA GLY A 777 -12.39 13.79 -30.55
C GLY A 777 -12.88 12.67 -29.65
N GLY A 778 -13.48 13.00 -28.50
CA GLY A 778 -14.21 12.04 -27.66
C GLY A 778 -15.60 11.73 -28.23
N GLY A 779 -16.25 10.71 -27.68
CA GLY A 779 -17.54 10.26 -28.16
C GLY A 779 -17.89 8.85 -27.75
N HIS A 780 -19.06 8.40 -28.15
CA HIS A 780 -19.43 6.98 -28.16
C HIS A 780 -20.60 6.75 -29.11
N SER A 781 -20.76 5.50 -29.53
CA SER A 781 -21.86 5.03 -30.37
C SER A 781 -22.80 4.13 -29.57
N TRP A 782 -24.08 4.07 -29.99
CA TRP A 782 -25.09 3.16 -29.44
C TRP A 782 -26.06 2.69 -30.52
N PHE A 783 -26.71 1.56 -30.25
CA PHE A 783 -27.86 1.07 -31.03
C PHE A 783 -29.03 0.79 -30.10
N LEU A 784 -30.25 1.05 -30.55
CA LEU A 784 -31.52 0.92 -29.80
C LEU A 784 -31.66 1.91 -28.62
N ASN A 785 -30.74 1.87 -27.65
CA ASN A 785 -30.82 2.68 -26.43
C ASN A 785 -29.45 3.28 -26.07
N SER A 786 -29.38 4.62 -25.96
CA SER A 786 -28.13 5.36 -25.69
C SER A 786 -27.59 5.20 -24.27
N ARG A 787 -28.38 4.65 -23.34
CA ARG A 787 -27.96 4.36 -21.97
C ARG A 787 -27.51 2.91 -21.82
N GLU A 788 -28.34 1.96 -22.27
CA GLU A 788 -28.16 0.53 -22.00
C GLU A 788 -27.43 -0.23 -23.11
N CYS A 789 -27.43 0.29 -24.35
CA CYS A 789 -26.92 -0.41 -25.52
C CYS A 789 -25.87 0.42 -26.27
N LYS A 790 -24.93 0.97 -25.49
CA LYS A 790 -23.69 1.55 -26.02
C LYS A 790 -22.91 0.43 -26.73
N THR A 791 -22.22 0.77 -27.81
CA THR A 791 -21.34 -0.16 -28.53
C THR A 791 -19.87 0.18 -28.37
N THR A 792 -19.58 1.45 -28.10
CA THR A 792 -18.24 1.91 -27.74
C THR A 792 -18.30 2.55 -26.37
N VAL A 793 -17.20 2.44 -25.62
CA VAL A 793 -17.12 2.89 -24.23
C VAL A 793 -17.40 4.40 -24.16
N TRP A 794 -18.26 4.82 -23.23
CA TRP A 794 -18.41 6.22 -22.89
C TRP A 794 -17.81 6.48 -21.53
N ASP A 795 -16.84 7.39 -21.46
CA ASP A 795 -16.36 7.94 -20.22
C ASP A 795 -16.77 9.41 -20.16
N SER A 796 -17.59 9.78 -19.15
CA SER A 796 -17.93 11.18 -18.90
C SER A 796 -16.79 11.94 -18.22
N ASP A 797 -15.54 11.63 -18.57
CA ASP A 797 -14.35 12.34 -18.12
C ASP A 797 -14.23 13.65 -18.89
N THR A 798 -14.38 14.76 -18.17
CA THR A 798 -14.38 16.10 -18.76
C THR A 798 -12.98 16.71 -18.92
N VAL A 799 -11.95 16.13 -18.28
CA VAL A 799 -10.55 16.60 -18.36
C VAL A 799 -9.77 15.82 -19.41
N SER A 800 -9.91 14.50 -19.42
CA SER A 800 -9.09 13.58 -20.21
C SER A 800 -9.94 12.51 -20.90
N PRO A 801 -10.99 12.88 -21.67
CA PRO A 801 -11.91 11.88 -22.20
C PRO A 801 -11.15 10.85 -23.03
N PRO A 802 -11.19 9.56 -22.66
CA PRO A 802 -10.67 8.52 -23.52
C PRO A 802 -11.45 8.55 -24.82
N ILE A 803 -10.71 8.64 -25.92
CA ILE A 803 -11.29 8.47 -27.25
C ILE A 803 -11.60 6.98 -27.39
N SER A 804 -12.89 6.65 -27.35
CA SER A 804 -13.38 5.27 -27.54
C SER A 804 -13.27 4.83 -29.00
N GLU A 805 -13.26 5.78 -29.93
CA GLU A 805 -13.22 5.52 -31.37
C GLU A 805 -12.03 6.26 -31.99
N LYS A 806 -10.86 5.62 -32.01
CA LYS A 806 -9.59 6.25 -32.39
C LYS A 806 -9.27 6.02 -33.86
N PHE A 807 -8.89 7.10 -34.52
CA PHE A 807 -8.27 7.08 -35.85
C PHE A 807 -6.86 7.64 -35.77
N VAL A 808 -5.88 6.87 -36.21
CA VAL A 808 -4.46 7.22 -36.20
C VAL A 808 -3.89 7.10 -37.61
N LEU A 809 -3.27 8.17 -38.08
CA LEU A 809 -2.51 8.16 -39.32
C LEU A 809 -1.03 7.99 -39.03
N THR A 810 -0.41 6.99 -39.63
CA THR A 810 1.02 6.71 -39.52
C THR A 810 1.73 7.01 -40.83
N THR A 811 2.79 7.81 -40.77
CA THR A 811 3.63 8.14 -41.93
C THR A 811 5.04 8.51 -41.49
N SER A 812 6.05 8.10 -42.27
CA SER A 812 7.47 8.35 -41.97
C SER A 812 7.88 8.01 -40.53
N GLY A 813 7.34 6.91 -39.98
CA GLY A 813 7.63 6.45 -38.61
C GLY A 813 6.98 7.27 -37.50
N LYS A 814 6.11 8.24 -37.82
CA LYS A 814 5.35 9.06 -36.86
C LYS A 814 3.87 8.70 -36.91
N SER A 815 3.20 8.77 -35.77
CA SER A 815 1.77 8.48 -35.62
C SER A 815 1.03 9.75 -35.20
N TYR A 816 -0.07 10.07 -35.87
CA TYR A 816 -0.89 11.27 -35.65
C TYR A 816 -2.32 10.89 -35.30
N SER A 817 -2.89 11.45 -34.22
CA SER A 817 -4.33 11.38 -33.98
C SER A 817 -5.08 12.18 -35.04
N LEU A 818 -6.20 11.67 -35.56
CA LEU A 818 -7.02 12.40 -36.53
C LEU A 818 -8.19 13.16 -35.90
N THR A 819 -8.57 12.82 -34.67
CA THR A 819 -9.69 13.43 -33.93
C THR A 819 -9.18 14.37 -32.82
N ASP A 820 -8.22 13.92 -32.00
CA ASP A 820 -7.58 14.74 -30.97
C ASP A 820 -6.85 15.97 -31.54
N GLY A 821 -7.18 17.16 -31.02
CA GLY A 821 -6.60 18.45 -31.41
C GLY A 821 -6.96 18.92 -32.82
N SER A 822 -7.89 18.24 -33.49
CA SER A 822 -8.38 18.61 -34.82
C SER A 822 -9.44 19.72 -34.75
N ALA A 823 -9.71 20.39 -35.87
CA ALA A 823 -10.88 21.25 -35.97
C ALA A 823 -12.11 20.36 -36.22
N ALA A 824 -13.12 20.44 -35.36
CA ALA A 824 -14.36 19.70 -35.52
C ALA A 824 -15.44 20.57 -36.16
N VAL A 825 -16.09 20.04 -37.19
CA VAL A 825 -17.20 20.65 -37.92
C VAL A 825 -18.45 19.84 -37.63
N PHE A 826 -19.44 20.49 -37.02
CA PHE A 826 -20.70 19.86 -36.62
C PHE A 826 -21.80 20.28 -37.59
N GLU A 827 -22.18 19.36 -38.46
CA GLU A 827 -23.20 19.56 -39.49
C GLU A 827 -24.40 18.63 -39.27
N LYS A 828 -25.54 18.95 -39.88
CA LYS A 828 -26.73 18.11 -39.75
C LYS A 828 -26.46 16.70 -40.26
N GLY A 829 -26.45 15.72 -39.35
CA GLY A 829 -26.30 14.30 -39.64
C GLY A 829 -24.86 13.81 -39.75
N ALA A 830 -23.86 14.66 -39.53
CA ALA A 830 -22.45 14.27 -39.59
C ALA A 830 -21.54 15.14 -38.73
N VAL A 831 -20.41 14.57 -38.35
CA VAL A 831 -19.33 15.31 -37.67
C VAL A 831 -18.04 15.09 -38.44
N THR A 832 -17.35 16.18 -38.80
CA THR A 832 -16.10 16.12 -39.56
C THR A 832 -14.92 16.63 -38.73
N PHE A 833 -13.88 15.83 -38.62
CA PHE A 833 -12.60 16.19 -38.01
C PHE A 833 -11.56 16.55 -39.09
N LEU A 834 -10.97 17.74 -38.97
CA LEU A 834 -10.04 18.33 -39.92
C LEU A 834 -8.66 18.49 -39.28
N SER A 835 -7.69 17.74 -39.80
CA SER A 835 -6.35 17.60 -39.21
C SER A 835 -5.24 17.88 -40.24
N ASP A 836 -4.16 18.54 -39.80
CA ASP A 836 -2.90 18.73 -40.54
C ASP A 836 -1.75 18.04 -39.77
N THR A 837 -1.22 16.98 -40.36
CA THR A 837 -0.08 16.22 -39.79
C THR A 837 1.28 16.84 -40.12
N GLY A 838 1.30 17.96 -40.84
CA GLY A 838 2.47 18.55 -41.48
C GLY A 838 2.79 17.92 -42.83
N GLU A 839 2.55 16.61 -42.96
CA GLU A 839 2.87 15.80 -44.16
C GLU A 839 1.64 15.51 -45.03
N ALA A 840 0.44 15.52 -44.43
CA ALA A 840 -0.85 15.38 -45.10
C ALA A 840 -1.94 16.20 -44.40
N LEU A 841 -2.90 16.69 -45.18
CA LEU A 841 -4.19 17.18 -44.69
C LEU A 841 -5.19 16.03 -44.70
N THR A 842 -5.98 15.88 -43.65
CA THR A 842 -6.98 14.83 -43.55
C THR A 842 -8.34 15.38 -43.17
N LYS A 843 -9.38 14.75 -43.72
CA LYS A 843 -10.78 14.96 -43.37
C LYS A 843 -11.37 13.61 -42.97
N LEU A 844 -11.75 13.47 -41.70
CA LEU A 844 -12.43 12.28 -41.19
C LEU A 844 -13.87 12.64 -40.88
N THR A 845 -14.83 12.05 -41.59
CA THR A 845 -16.25 12.34 -41.41
C THR A 845 -16.98 11.13 -40.84
N GLU A 846 -17.81 11.38 -39.82
CA GLU A 846 -18.61 10.37 -39.13
C GLU A 846 -20.09 10.57 -39.46
N TYR A 847 -20.77 9.49 -39.83
CA TYR A 847 -22.19 9.48 -40.20
C TYR A 847 -22.93 8.34 -39.52
N MET A 848 -24.22 8.55 -39.25
CA MET A 848 -25.13 7.47 -38.97
C MET A 848 -25.82 7.04 -40.26
N LEU A 849 -25.95 5.73 -40.51
CA LEU A 849 -26.74 5.24 -41.64
C LEU A 849 -28.23 5.58 -41.42
N PRO A 850 -29.00 5.92 -42.47
CA PRO A 850 -30.39 6.37 -42.31
C PRO A 850 -31.33 5.38 -41.61
N ASP A 851 -31.03 4.09 -41.63
CA ASP A 851 -31.79 3.05 -40.92
C ASP A 851 -31.42 2.94 -39.43
N GLY A 852 -30.37 3.65 -39.01
CA GLY A 852 -29.79 3.60 -37.68
C GLY A 852 -29.13 2.28 -37.34
N LEU A 853 -28.79 1.42 -38.32
CA LEU A 853 -28.18 0.10 -38.09
C LEU A 853 -26.67 0.06 -38.33
N GLY A 854 -26.05 1.19 -38.67
CA GLY A 854 -24.59 1.30 -38.74
C GLY A 854 -24.09 2.71 -38.63
N LYS A 855 -22.82 2.84 -38.23
CA LYS A 855 -22.05 4.09 -38.28
C LYS A 855 -21.00 3.96 -39.38
N ARG A 856 -20.86 5.00 -40.22
CA ARG A 856 -19.89 5.05 -41.32
C ARG A 856 -18.83 6.10 -41.02
N TYR A 857 -17.57 5.75 -41.29
CA TYR A 857 -16.44 6.66 -41.24
C TYR A 857 -15.87 6.84 -42.65
N GLU A 858 -15.58 8.08 -43.02
CA GLU A 858 -14.98 8.43 -44.30
C GLU A 858 -13.71 9.24 -44.08
N LEU A 859 -12.57 8.67 -44.47
CA LEU A 859 -11.26 9.30 -44.31
C LEU A 859 -10.70 9.71 -45.68
N GLU A 860 -10.61 11.02 -45.92
CA GLU A 860 -9.89 11.60 -47.05
C GLU A 860 -8.48 12.04 -46.62
N ILE A 861 -7.46 11.71 -47.43
CA ILE A 861 -6.06 12.06 -47.17
C ILE A 861 -5.49 12.79 -48.39
N LYS A 862 -5.05 14.03 -48.17
CA LYS A 862 -4.35 14.84 -49.17
C LYS A 862 -2.88 14.98 -48.81
N ASN A 863 -2.02 14.34 -49.59
CA ASN A 863 -0.56 14.44 -49.46
C ASN A 863 -0.08 15.89 -49.71
N LYS A 864 0.70 16.45 -48.79
CA LYS A 864 1.30 17.80 -48.93
C LYS A 864 2.69 17.77 -49.60
N GLY A 865 3.33 16.60 -49.66
CA GLY A 865 4.66 16.42 -50.23
C GLY A 865 4.67 16.33 -51.75
N LYS A 866 5.87 16.46 -52.34
CA LYS A 866 6.11 16.12 -53.75
C LYS A 866 6.41 14.63 -53.85
N GLY A 867 5.68 13.91 -54.71
CA GLY A 867 5.87 12.47 -54.95
C GLY A 867 4.98 11.56 -54.11
N GLU A 868 5.00 10.27 -54.44
CA GLU A 868 4.20 9.23 -53.77
C GLU A 868 4.68 9.03 -52.32
N LYS A 869 3.72 8.88 -51.40
CA LYS A 869 4.01 8.67 -49.98
C LYS A 869 3.07 7.66 -49.38
N LYS A 870 3.62 6.76 -48.57
CA LYS A 870 2.85 5.75 -47.84
C LYS A 870 2.25 6.34 -46.57
N PHE A 871 0.94 6.18 -46.44
CA PHE A 871 0.19 6.46 -45.22
C PHE A 871 -0.49 5.17 -44.75
N THR A 872 -0.44 4.90 -43.45
CA THR A 872 -1.14 3.78 -42.82
C THR A 872 -2.18 4.33 -41.87
N ALA A 873 -3.46 4.11 -42.13
CA ALA A 873 -4.53 4.41 -41.20
C ALA A 873 -4.73 3.22 -40.25
N ILE A 874 -4.81 3.50 -38.95
CA ILE A 874 -5.04 2.53 -37.89
C ILE A 874 -6.28 2.97 -37.13
N THR A 875 -7.23 2.07 -36.95
CA THR A 875 -8.44 2.29 -36.16
C THR A 875 -8.41 1.43 -34.90
N ASP A 876 -8.86 1.99 -33.79
CA ASP A 876 -8.97 1.30 -32.52
C ASP A 876 -10.28 1.70 -31.85
N PHE A 877 -11.17 0.73 -31.68
CA PHE A 877 -12.50 0.91 -31.10
C PHE A 877 -12.54 0.19 -29.77
N ASP A 878 -12.73 0.96 -28.70
CA ASP A 878 -12.92 0.44 -27.35
C ASP A 878 -14.39 0.06 -27.19
N LEU A 879 -14.68 -1.24 -27.34
CA LEU A 879 -16.03 -1.78 -27.31
C LEU A 879 -16.52 -1.90 -25.86
N SER A 880 -17.77 -1.48 -25.61
CA SER A 880 -18.40 -1.48 -24.29
C SER A 880 -18.94 -2.84 -23.86
#